data_AF-A0A831SZR7-F1
#
_entry.id   AF-A0A831SZR7-F1
#
_cell.length_a   1.000
_cell.length_b   1.000
_cell.length_c   1.000
_cell.angle_alpha   90.00
_cell.angle_beta   90.00
_cell.angle_gamma   90.00
#
_symmetry.space_group_name_H-M   'P 1'
#
loop_
_entity.id
_entity.type
_entity.pdbx_description
1 polymer ?
#
loop_
_entity_poly.entity_id
_entity_poly.type
_entity_poly.pdbx_seq_one_letter_code
_entity_poly.pdbx_strand_id
1 'polypeptide(L)'
;MKRQKAEGNLIGGWWPGLFTHYVLRITHHVIIALLLFLLFSSLLFPFSFPASADKRVAEERGAAGISQALRRLPTIASALHTGAHPDDEDSGLLAYLARGRMARTAYLSLTRGEGGQNLIGPELYEALGVIRTEELLAARRLDGAQQFFTRAYEFGFSKSVEETLNKWGREAVLDDMVRIIRTFRPLVIISVWSGTPRDGHAHHQSAGMLAREAFRAAGDPNRFPDQIKEGLRPWQAKKFYIRAFRRGDGEPLSEGARELPPETDRSIQISLNTGQYDPVLGRTYYQIAMEGRSRHRTQDMGATEPIRSRPSMLRLVDSAIQSNDEKDIFDGIDVTLTGIADFAGGEEDRLLGLRAALRQLQQLAQRAIDGYKPFTPEELLPTLAEGLKQVRALREQVKQSRLSDATRYEIDFLLERKEEDFARAIQLAAAIQLDALADTETVVPGQTFTITTDLFSNKLNLSPSGVRLIVPDGWRVVEASSGDQSSGAIGRAGRPALPQGAEPPSQDQFSKQFKVTVALEARPSESYWLREPRAGNLFLWPEDAPKGAPTAPPDVVAVASINVAGVDLTVSQPAQFRYADKSFGEIRRELKVVPALSVSLGPTISVIPASWRDKTRVFNVEVASNVKGAISVQLGIEAPQRWSVKPATIELAFKREGERASASFSVTPPQNVVAGSYQIRAVARSGDQLFSRYYQVIAYPHIETRYLYHPSVSNIEIFDVDVAQALKVGYIAGAGDAVAQALEQLGVEVKMLEANDLASGDLSKYDAIVAGIRAYEVRRDLIANNVRLLDYVRRGGVFIVQYNKYELIEGNFAPYPIKMRRPHDRVTVEEAPVTILEPQHPIFNFPNKITEADFHGWVHERGLYFLSEWDSRYRPLMACNDPGEEPQRGGMVIVDYGQGKYIYTAYAWFRQLPAGVPGAYRIFANMVSLAKVK
;
A
#
# COMPACT_ATOMS: atom_id res chain seq x y z
N MET A 1 34.36 -80.79 4.02
CA MET A 1 35.48 -81.60 4.54
C MET A 1 35.99 -80.93 5.83
N LYS A 2 35.85 -81.61 6.98
CA LYS A 2 36.42 -81.38 8.35
C LYS A 2 36.24 -79.98 8.99
N ARG A 3 35.41 -79.82 10.05
CA ARG A 3 35.63 -80.14 11.50
C ARG A 3 36.76 -79.28 12.11
N GLN A 4 36.72 -78.72 13.32
CA GLN A 4 35.79 -78.69 14.46
C GLN A 4 36.49 -77.85 15.55
N LYS A 5 35.69 -77.24 16.45
CA LYS A 5 35.94 -77.10 17.92
C LYS A 5 37.14 -76.26 18.41
N ALA A 6 37.16 -75.67 19.61
CA ALA A 6 36.17 -75.37 20.66
C ALA A 6 36.90 -74.61 21.79
N GLU A 7 36.11 -74.13 22.78
CA GLU A 7 36.49 -73.80 24.17
C GLU A 7 37.34 -72.54 24.37
N GLY A 8 37.15 -71.69 25.38
CA GLY A 8 36.33 -71.68 26.60
C GLY A 8 36.96 -70.61 27.51
N ASN A 9 36.22 -69.57 27.93
CA ASN A 9 35.69 -69.43 29.30
C ASN A 9 36.79 -69.55 30.38
N LEU A 10 37.19 -68.54 31.18
CA LEU A 10 36.36 -67.79 32.14
C LEU A 10 37.17 -66.71 32.93
N ILE A 11 36.46 -65.63 33.29
CA ILE A 11 36.44 -64.84 34.55
C ILE A 11 37.63 -63.91 34.92
N GLY A 12 37.29 -62.62 35.11
CA GLY A 12 37.83 -61.82 36.22
C GLY A 12 37.75 -60.29 36.08
N GLY A 13 36.73 -59.65 36.70
CA GLY A 13 36.90 -58.33 37.35
C GLY A 13 36.58 -57.04 36.58
N TRP A 14 35.35 -56.54 36.78
CA TRP A 14 34.88 -55.15 36.96
C TRP A 14 35.84 -53.95 36.75
N TRP A 15 35.36 -52.88 36.10
CA TRP A 15 35.33 -51.48 36.59
C TRP A 15 34.43 -50.58 35.69
N PRO A 16 33.57 -49.68 36.24
CA PRO A 16 32.67 -48.81 35.48
C PRO A 16 33.24 -47.38 35.34
N GLY A 17 33.35 -46.84 34.12
CA GLY A 17 33.86 -45.46 33.96
C GLY A 17 33.78 -44.80 32.59
N LEU A 18 33.21 -45.44 31.56
CA LEU A 18 33.31 -44.94 30.18
C LEU A 18 32.00 -44.48 29.53
N PHE A 19 30.84 -44.71 30.16
CA PHE A 19 29.55 -44.39 29.53
C PHE A 19 29.12 -42.91 29.67
N THR A 20 29.53 -42.24 30.75
CA THR A 20 29.09 -40.86 31.02
C THR A 20 29.84 -39.81 30.19
N HIS A 21 31.07 -40.10 29.74
CA HIS A 21 31.87 -39.16 28.95
C HIS A 21 31.53 -39.16 27.45
N TYR A 22 30.95 -40.26 26.93
CA TYR A 22 30.59 -40.37 25.52
C TYR A 22 29.21 -39.73 25.21
N VAL A 23 28.26 -39.82 26.14
CA VAL A 23 26.90 -39.24 25.99
C VAL A 23 26.91 -37.70 26.10
N LEU A 24 27.83 -37.12 26.89
CA LEU A 24 27.98 -35.66 27.02
C LEU A 24 28.65 -34.99 25.79
N ARG A 25 29.53 -35.71 25.06
CA ARG A 25 30.13 -35.17 23.82
C ARG A 25 29.16 -35.19 22.64
N ILE A 26 28.31 -36.22 22.53
CA ILE A 26 27.33 -36.31 21.44
C ILE A 26 26.22 -35.26 21.61
N THR A 27 25.77 -34.99 22.85
CA THR A 27 24.79 -33.93 23.13
C THR A 27 25.34 -32.53 22.85
N HIS A 28 26.62 -32.25 23.15
CA HIS A 28 27.24 -30.96 22.79
C HIS A 28 27.37 -30.76 21.26
N HIS A 29 27.73 -31.80 20.50
CA HIS A 29 27.86 -31.67 19.03
C HIS A 29 26.51 -31.59 18.33
N VAL A 30 25.46 -32.23 18.87
CA VAL A 30 24.09 -32.12 18.33
C VAL A 30 23.48 -30.74 18.65
N ILE A 31 23.74 -30.17 19.83
CA ILE A 31 23.29 -28.80 20.17
C ILE A 31 24.02 -27.75 19.33
N ILE A 32 25.33 -27.90 19.11
CA ILE A 32 26.10 -27.00 18.23
C ILE A 32 25.65 -27.13 16.78
N ALA A 33 25.33 -28.35 16.30
CA ALA A 33 24.79 -28.56 14.96
C ALA A 33 23.37 -27.99 14.79
N LEU A 34 22.51 -28.07 15.81
CA LEU A 34 21.18 -27.46 15.82
C LEU A 34 21.25 -25.92 15.88
N LEU A 35 22.17 -25.36 16.67
CA LEU A 35 22.43 -23.91 16.71
C LEU A 35 23.00 -23.41 15.38
N LEU A 36 23.91 -24.16 14.75
CA LEU A 36 24.44 -23.83 13.43
C LEU A 36 23.38 -23.98 12.32
N PHE A 37 22.45 -24.93 12.44
CA PHE A 37 21.34 -25.10 11.50
C PHE A 37 20.27 -23.99 11.65
N LEU A 38 20.00 -23.53 12.89
CA LEU A 38 19.15 -22.37 13.17
C LEU A 38 19.80 -21.04 12.76
N LEU A 39 21.14 -20.92 12.87
CA LEU A 39 21.90 -19.82 12.29
C LEU A 39 21.87 -19.86 10.75
N PHE A 40 21.91 -21.05 10.12
CA PHE A 40 21.87 -21.16 8.66
C PHE A 40 20.48 -20.97 8.05
N SER A 41 19.40 -21.35 8.76
CA SER A 41 18.01 -21.11 8.30
C SER A 41 17.57 -19.65 8.44
N SER A 42 18.28 -18.85 9.25
CA SER A 42 18.07 -17.40 9.36
C SER A 42 18.97 -16.56 8.43
N LEU A 43 19.90 -17.19 7.69
CA LEU A 43 20.89 -16.52 6.83
C LEU A 43 20.58 -16.59 5.32
N LEU A 44 19.44 -17.17 4.91
CA LEU A 44 19.13 -17.39 3.48
C LEU A 44 17.78 -16.78 3.07
N PHE A 45 17.68 -15.45 3.14
CA PHE A 45 17.00 -14.70 2.10
C PHE A 45 17.90 -13.52 1.72
N PRO A 46 18.66 -13.60 0.62
CA PRO A 46 19.10 -12.37 -0.02
C PRO A 46 17.82 -11.70 -0.52
N PHE A 47 17.30 -10.74 0.25
CA PHE A 47 16.35 -9.77 -0.28
C PHE A 47 17.10 -8.95 -1.32
N SER A 48 17.21 -9.49 -2.54
CA SER A 48 17.42 -8.69 -3.73
C SER A 48 16.23 -7.74 -3.78
N PHE A 49 16.44 -6.48 -3.42
CA PHE A 49 15.41 -5.46 -3.55
C PHE A 49 14.90 -5.49 -4.99
N PRO A 50 13.59 -5.67 -5.22
CA PRO A 50 13.07 -5.63 -6.56
C PRO A 50 13.36 -4.25 -7.16
N ALA A 51 14.15 -4.25 -8.22
CA ALA A 51 14.45 -3.09 -9.02
C ALA A 51 13.14 -2.52 -9.59
N SER A 52 12.84 -1.23 -9.35
CA SER A 52 11.67 -0.58 -9.94
C SER A 52 12.04 0.06 -11.27
N ALA A 53 11.33 -0.33 -12.32
CA ALA A 53 11.54 0.21 -13.65
C ALA A 53 11.38 1.74 -13.68
N ASP A 54 12.08 2.35 -14.63
CA ASP A 54 11.96 3.76 -14.96
C ASP A 54 10.50 4.26 -14.96
N LYS A 55 10.21 5.22 -14.07
CA LYS A 55 8.85 5.76 -13.83
C LYS A 55 8.37 6.75 -14.90
N ARG A 56 9.16 6.92 -15.96
CA ARG A 56 8.98 7.91 -17.00
C ARG A 56 8.01 7.37 -18.06
N VAL A 57 6.85 8.00 -18.22
CA VAL A 57 5.82 7.57 -19.17
C VAL A 57 5.96 8.26 -20.53
N ALA A 58 5.62 7.56 -21.61
CA ALA A 58 5.80 8.04 -22.98
C ALA A 58 4.90 9.25 -23.28
N GLU A 59 3.70 9.28 -22.69
CA GLU A 59 2.68 10.31 -22.89
C GLU A 59 3.10 11.70 -22.39
N GLU A 60 4.15 11.79 -21.56
CA GLU A 60 4.64 13.05 -20.97
C GLU A 60 5.94 13.56 -21.62
N ARG A 61 6.40 12.91 -22.69
CA ARG A 61 7.73 13.16 -23.29
C ARG A 61 7.69 13.25 -24.80
N GLY A 62 8.74 13.86 -25.36
CA GLY A 62 8.90 14.01 -26.79
C GLY A 62 7.66 14.61 -27.45
N ALA A 63 7.32 14.10 -28.63
CA ALA A 63 6.21 14.63 -29.41
C ALA A 63 4.84 14.47 -28.73
N ALA A 64 4.64 13.38 -27.99
CA ALA A 64 3.40 13.12 -27.25
C ALA A 64 3.22 14.10 -26.10
N GLY A 65 4.26 14.29 -25.28
CA GLY A 65 4.26 15.24 -24.17
C GLY A 65 4.02 16.68 -24.63
N ILE A 66 4.69 17.12 -25.70
CA ILE A 66 4.49 18.46 -26.27
C ILE A 66 3.03 18.63 -26.73
N SER A 67 2.49 17.66 -27.47
CA SER A 67 1.10 17.70 -27.93
C SER A 67 0.09 17.74 -26.77
N GLN A 68 0.31 16.97 -25.70
CA GLN A 68 -0.52 17.01 -24.49
C GLN A 68 -0.44 18.39 -23.81
N ALA A 69 0.76 18.95 -23.65
CA ALA A 69 0.96 20.26 -23.04
C ALA A 69 0.29 21.38 -23.84
N LEU A 70 0.42 21.38 -25.17
CA LEU A 70 -0.21 22.38 -26.05
C LEU A 70 -1.74 22.31 -26.00
N ARG A 71 -2.31 21.09 -26.04
CA ARG A 71 -3.77 20.90 -25.96
C ARG A 71 -4.36 21.27 -24.60
N ARG A 72 -3.55 21.41 -23.55
CA ARG A 72 -3.98 21.89 -22.23
C ARG A 72 -4.03 23.42 -22.11
N LEU A 73 -3.26 24.15 -22.92
CA LEU A 73 -3.27 25.62 -22.94
C LEU A 73 -4.66 26.26 -23.13
N PRO A 74 -5.52 25.80 -24.06
CA PRO A 74 -6.79 26.48 -24.36
C PRO A 74 -7.93 26.20 -23.39
N THR A 75 -7.73 25.38 -22.35
CA THR A 75 -8.83 24.90 -21.48
C THR A 75 -8.54 25.09 -20.00
N ILE A 76 -9.59 25.38 -19.22
CA ILE A 76 -9.59 25.40 -17.74
C ILE A 76 -10.42 24.25 -17.14
N ALA A 77 -10.82 23.27 -17.96
CA ALA A 77 -11.60 22.13 -17.51
C ALA A 77 -10.97 21.45 -16.30
N SER A 78 -11.77 21.08 -15.30
CA SER A 78 -11.30 20.33 -14.13
C SER A 78 -12.39 19.45 -13.54
N ALA A 79 -11.99 18.27 -13.08
CA ALA A 79 -12.90 17.28 -12.52
C ALA A 79 -12.27 16.55 -11.32
N LEU A 80 -13.06 16.35 -10.26
CA LEU A 80 -12.70 15.52 -9.12
C LEU A 80 -13.55 14.24 -9.14
N HIS A 81 -12.91 13.09 -9.35
CA HIS A 81 -13.53 11.79 -9.20
C HIS A 81 -13.36 11.31 -7.75
N THR A 82 -14.37 10.68 -7.16
CA THR A 82 -14.37 10.26 -5.75
C THR A 82 -14.82 8.81 -5.61
N GLY A 83 -14.23 8.10 -4.65
CA GLY A 83 -14.49 6.69 -4.32
C GLY A 83 -14.00 6.36 -2.91
N ALA A 84 -14.27 5.15 -2.43
CA ALA A 84 -13.92 4.75 -1.07
C ALA A 84 -12.49 4.19 -0.99
N HIS A 85 -12.05 3.44 -2.01
CA HIS A 85 -10.83 2.64 -1.97
C HIS A 85 -9.92 2.86 -3.18
N PRO A 86 -8.63 2.49 -3.09
CA PRO A 86 -7.78 2.29 -4.26
C PRO A 86 -8.30 1.14 -5.11
N ASP A 87 -8.60 1.38 -6.40
CA ASP A 87 -9.18 0.46 -7.42
C ASP A 87 -10.66 0.72 -7.82
N ASP A 88 -11.40 1.45 -6.98
CA ASP A 88 -12.77 1.90 -7.19
C ASP A 88 -12.92 2.81 -8.41
N GLU A 89 -11.85 3.52 -8.81
CA GLU A 89 -11.98 4.58 -9.78
C GLU A 89 -12.46 4.08 -11.15
N ASP A 90 -13.28 4.87 -11.86
CA ASP A 90 -13.52 4.63 -13.28
C ASP A 90 -12.24 5.02 -14.04
N SER A 91 -11.30 4.08 -14.14
CA SER A 91 -9.97 4.31 -14.72
C SER A 91 -10.08 4.84 -16.16
N GLY A 92 -11.07 4.35 -16.93
CA GLY A 92 -11.33 4.80 -18.29
C GLY A 92 -11.74 6.27 -18.34
N LEU A 93 -12.62 6.68 -17.44
CA LEU A 93 -13.05 8.07 -17.33
C LEU A 93 -11.90 8.98 -16.90
N LEU A 94 -11.09 8.58 -15.92
CA LEU A 94 -9.91 9.37 -15.49
C LEU A 94 -8.96 9.63 -16.65
N ALA A 95 -8.56 8.58 -17.38
CA ALA A 95 -7.65 8.71 -18.53
C ALA A 95 -8.26 9.59 -19.64
N TYR A 96 -9.56 9.42 -19.93
CA TYR A 96 -10.26 10.24 -20.91
C TYR A 96 -10.31 11.72 -20.50
N LEU A 97 -10.61 12.03 -19.25
CA LEU A 97 -10.68 13.41 -18.77
C LEU A 97 -9.29 14.07 -18.75
N ALA A 98 -8.29 13.37 -18.22
CA ALA A 98 -6.95 13.90 -18.04
C ALA A 98 -6.17 14.04 -19.37
N ARG A 99 -6.23 13.04 -20.26
CA ARG A 99 -5.47 13.01 -21.53
C ARG A 99 -6.29 13.32 -22.77
N GLY A 100 -7.60 13.06 -22.75
CA GLY A 100 -8.47 13.32 -23.90
C GLY A 100 -9.09 14.70 -23.87
N ARG A 101 -9.55 15.12 -22.69
CA ARG A 101 -10.18 16.44 -22.48
C ARG A 101 -9.22 17.48 -21.92
N MET A 102 -8.00 17.06 -21.60
CA MET A 102 -6.96 17.89 -20.95
C MET A 102 -7.43 18.54 -19.65
N ALA A 103 -8.49 17.99 -19.04
CA ALA A 103 -9.04 18.50 -17.80
C ALA A 103 -8.05 18.21 -16.67
N ARG A 104 -7.86 19.19 -15.77
CA ARG A 104 -7.16 18.95 -14.51
C ARG A 104 -8.01 18.00 -13.68
N THR A 105 -7.56 16.75 -13.60
CA THR A 105 -8.35 15.65 -13.07
C THR A 105 -7.68 15.09 -11.83
N ALA A 106 -8.46 14.74 -10.81
CA ALA A 106 -7.96 14.07 -9.62
C ALA A 106 -8.90 12.94 -9.18
N TYR A 107 -8.34 11.92 -8.53
CA TYR A 107 -9.09 10.92 -7.79
C TYR A 107 -8.90 11.14 -6.28
N LEU A 108 -10.01 11.24 -5.55
CA LEU A 108 -10.06 11.21 -4.09
C LEU A 108 -10.57 9.85 -3.64
N SER A 109 -9.68 9.06 -3.05
CA SER A 109 -10.04 7.83 -2.35
C SER A 109 -10.20 8.14 -0.86
N LEU A 110 -11.30 7.72 -0.22
CA LEU A 110 -11.48 8.04 1.20
C LEU A 110 -10.48 7.31 2.09
N THR A 111 -10.06 6.10 1.73
CA THR A 111 -9.09 5.29 2.49
C THR A 111 -7.85 4.94 1.65
N ARG A 112 -6.83 4.29 2.24
CA ARG A 112 -5.68 3.78 1.47
C ARG A 112 -5.73 2.28 1.22
N GLY A 113 -6.83 1.61 1.55
CA GLY A 113 -7.00 0.19 1.22
C GLY A 113 -6.43 -0.80 2.26
N GLU A 114 -6.34 -0.41 3.53
CA GLU A 114 -5.60 -1.13 4.58
C GLU A 114 -6.25 -2.45 5.00
N GLY A 115 -7.59 -2.50 5.01
CA GLY A 115 -8.37 -3.64 5.48
C GLY A 115 -8.53 -4.76 4.45
N GLY A 116 -8.12 -4.50 3.20
CA GLY A 116 -8.27 -5.45 2.10
C GLY A 116 -7.25 -6.60 2.12
N GLN A 117 -7.37 -7.48 1.13
CA GLN A 117 -6.45 -8.60 0.93
C GLN A 117 -5.26 -8.18 0.04
N ASN A 118 -4.17 -8.94 0.13
CA ASN A 118 -2.96 -8.75 -0.68
C ASN A 118 -2.68 -10.03 -1.49
N LEU A 119 -2.66 -9.90 -2.83
CA LEU A 119 -2.36 -11.02 -3.73
C LEU A 119 -0.85 -11.31 -3.85
N ILE A 120 0.01 -10.30 -3.69
CA ILE A 120 1.41 -10.36 -4.13
C ILE A 120 2.42 -10.39 -2.98
N GLY A 121 1.96 -10.37 -1.73
CA GLY A 121 2.83 -10.36 -0.56
C GLY A 121 2.10 -10.54 0.77
N PRO A 122 2.84 -10.69 1.87
CA PRO A 122 2.30 -10.88 3.21
C PRO A 122 1.82 -9.58 3.90
N GLU A 123 2.03 -8.41 3.28
CA GLU A 123 1.72 -7.11 3.86
C GLU A 123 0.22 -6.90 4.02
N LEU A 124 -0.18 -6.45 5.21
CA LEU A 124 -1.55 -6.12 5.61
C LEU A 124 -1.58 -4.76 6.29
N TYR A 125 -2.78 -4.21 6.49
CA TYR A 125 -3.01 -2.99 7.26
C TYR A 125 -2.21 -1.79 6.72
N GLU A 126 -1.52 -1.03 7.57
CA GLU A 126 -0.76 0.16 7.17
C GLU A 126 0.30 -0.14 6.10
N ALA A 127 0.94 -1.33 6.14
CA ALA A 127 1.90 -1.73 5.12
C ALA A 127 1.24 -1.88 3.74
N LEU A 128 0.03 -2.45 3.71
CA LEU A 128 -0.76 -2.55 2.48
C LEU A 128 -1.23 -1.17 1.99
N GLY A 129 -1.61 -0.29 2.91
CA GLY A 129 -1.95 1.10 2.60
C GLY A 129 -0.80 1.88 1.95
N VAL A 130 0.45 1.63 2.37
CA VAL A 130 1.65 2.19 1.72
C VAL A 130 1.79 1.65 0.30
N ILE A 131 1.64 0.35 0.08
CA ILE A 131 1.72 -0.27 -1.25
C ILE A 131 0.66 0.33 -2.17
N ARG A 132 -0.62 0.31 -1.76
CA ARG A 132 -1.74 0.78 -2.58
C ARG A 132 -1.72 2.28 -2.86
N THR A 133 -1.14 3.07 -1.95
CA THR A 133 -0.83 4.49 -2.23
C THR A 133 0.10 4.61 -3.43
N GLU A 134 1.17 3.81 -3.48
CA GLU A 134 2.10 3.80 -4.62
C GLU A 134 1.52 3.16 -5.89
N GLU A 135 0.64 2.16 -5.77
CA GLU A 135 -0.07 1.56 -6.91
C GLU A 135 -0.99 2.60 -7.58
N LEU A 136 -1.73 3.39 -6.78
CA LEU A 136 -2.49 4.52 -7.29
C LEU A 136 -1.58 5.56 -7.95
N LEU A 137 -0.46 5.92 -7.31
CA LEU A 137 0.50 6.85 -7.93
C LEU A 137 1.08 6.30 -9.24
N ALA A 138 1.27 4.99 -9.36
CA ALA A 138 1.68 4.34 -10.60
C ALA A 138 0.60 4.40 -11.69
N ALA A 139 -0.66 4.18 -11.33
CA ALA A 139 -1.79 4.35 -12.25
C ALA A 139 -1.95 5.82 -12.69
N ARG A 140 -1.84 6.76 -11.75
CA ARG A 140 -1.91 8.22 -11.99
C ARG A 140 -0.82 8.73 -12.93
N ARG A 141 0.40 8.19 -12.85
CA ARG A 141 1.46 8.49 -13.83
C ARG A 141 1.04 8.12 -15.25
N LEU A 142 0.31 7.01 -15.42
CA LEU A 142 -0.17 6.55 -16.73
C LEU A 142 -1.39 7.34 -17.21
N ASP A 143 -2.40 7.56 -16.38
CA ASP A 143 -3.63 8.26 -16.80
C ASP A 143 -3.52 9.80 -16.76
N GLY A 144 -2.55 10.37 -16.03
CA GLY A 144 -2.31 11.81 -15.94
C GLY A 144 -3.17 12.56 -14.91
N ALA A 145 -3.96 11.86 -14.09
CA ALA A 145 -4.72 12.46 -12.99
C ALA A 145 -3.88 12.59 -11.70
N GLN A 146 -4.33 13.41 -10.75
CA GLN A 146 -3.76 13.53 -9.41
C GLN A 146 -4.42 12.56 -8.42
N GLN A 147 -3.78 12.31 -7.27
CA GLN A 147 -4.33 11.47 -6.20
C GLN A 147 -4.51 12.27 -4.92
N PHE A 148 -5.63 12.07 -4.21
CA PHE A 148 -5.87 12.54 -2.86
C PHE A 148 -6.42 11.43 -1.97
N PHE A 149 -6.28 11.62 -0.65
CA PHE A 149 -6.84 10.75 0.38
C PHE A 149 -7.49 11.53 1.50
N THR A 150 -8.45 10.93 2.22
CA THR A 150 -8.85 11.44 3.54
C THR A 150 -8.02 10.78 4.64
N ARG A 151 -8.34 11.11 5.90
CA ARG A 151 -7.74 10.50 7.07
C ARG A 151 -8.40 9.18 7.47
N ALA A 152 -9.45 8.74 6.79
CA ALA A 152 -10.14 7.48 7.11
C ALA A 152 -9.23 6.25 6.90
N TYR A 153 -9.28 5.34 7.87
CA TYR A 153 -8.67 4.01 7.81
C TYR A 153 -9.69 2.99 7.31
N GLU A 154 -9.32 2.12 6.38
CA GLU A 154 -10.17 1.00 5.99
C GLU A 154 -10.07 -0.13 7.04
N PHE A 155 -11.14 -0.30 7.83
CA PHE A 155 -11.20 -1.34 8.87
C PHE A 155 -11.72 -2.70 8.39
N GLY A 156 -11.89 -2.87 7.08
CA GLY A 156 -12.44 -4.08 6.47
C GLY A 156 -13.83 -3.87 5.85
N PHE A 157 -14.40 -4.95 5.30
CA PHE A 157 -15.73 -4.90 4.71
C PHE A 157 -16.77 -4.60 5.81
N SER A 158 -17.64 -3.62 5.56
CA SER A 158 -18.78 -3.31 6.43
C SER A 158 -20.08 -3.39 5.61
N LYS A 159 -21.13 -3.88 6.25
CA LYS A 159 -22.51 -3.91 5.74
C LYS A 159 -23.35 -2.72 6.22
N SER A 160 -22.86 -1.96 7.22
CA SER A 160 -23.60 -0.89 7.88
C SER A 160 -22.97 0.49 7.63
N VAL A 161 -23.75 1.38 7.02
CA VAL A 161 -23.37 2.79 6.86
C VAL A 161 -23.19 3.47 8.21
N GLU A 162 -24.05 3.15 9.19
CA GLU A 162 -23.95 3.68 10.54
C GLU A 162 -22.64 3.28 11.20
N GLU A 163 -22.26 2.00 11.11
CA GLU A 163 -20.97 1.52 11.62
C GLU A 163 -19.81 2.26 10.96
N THR A 164 -19.84 2.38 9.63
CA THR A 164 -18.80 3.05 8.85
C THR A 164 -18.64 4.51 9.27
N LEU A 165 -19.74 5.27 9.30
CA LEU A 165 -19.72 6.69 9.64
C LEU A 165 -19.37 6.94 11.11
N ASN A 166 -19.69 6.02 12.01
CA ASN A 166 -19.27 6.08 13.41
C ASN A 166 -17.76 5.80 13.55
N LYS A 167 -17.24 4.74 12.90
CA LYS A 167 -15.83 4.37 12.93
C LYS A 167 -14.94 5.43 12.27
N TRP A 168 -15.36 5.98 11.14
CA TRP A 168 -14.64 7.04 10.44
C TRP A 168 -14.84 8.43 11.06
N GLY A 169 -15.87 8.63 11.89
CA GLY A 169 -16.28 9.96 12.31
C GLY A 169 -16.74 10.80 11.11
N ARG A 170 -18.03 10.71 10.78
CA ARG A 170 -18.69 11.40 9.66
C ARG A 170 -18.16 12.81 9.36
N GLU A 171 -18.17 13.70 10.36
CA GLU A 171 -17.74 15.09 10.18
C GLU A 171 -16.24 15.23 9.90
N ALA A 172 -15.39 14.33 10.41
CA ALA A 172 -13.95 14.35 10.15
C ALA A 172 -13.62 14.00 8.70
N VAL A 173 -14.30 12.99 8.14
CA VAL A 173 -14.12 12.66 6.72
C VAL A 173 -14.75 13.71 5.81
N LEU A 174 -15.91 14.26 6.19
CA LEU A 174 -16.54 15.35 5.44
C LEU A 174 -15.66 16.62 5.43
N ASP A 175 -15.01 16.95 6.56
CA ASP A 175 -14.01 18.02 6.68
C ASP A 175 -12.90 17.83 5.65
N ASP A 176 -12.31 16.64 5.58
CA ASP A 176 -11.24 16.31 4.62
C ASP A 176 -11.71 16.44 3.17
N MET A 177 -12.91 15.94 2.84
CA MET A 177 -13.46 16.06 1.49
C MET A 177 -13.69 17.53 1.10
N VAL A 178 -14.26 18.33 2.00
CA VAL A 178 -14.47 19.77 1.78
C VAL A 178 -13.14 20.50 1.60
N ARG A 179 -12.13 20.17 2.40
CA ARG A 179 -10.76 20.71 2.26
C ARG A 179 -10.22 20.44 0.87
N ILE A 180 -10.30 19.19 0.41
CA ILE A 180 -9.78 18.79 -0.91
C ILE A 180 -10.53 19.50 -2.03
N ILE A 181 -11.86 19.67 -1.91
CA ILE A 181 -12.64 20.44 -2.89
C ILE A 181 -12.23 21.93 -2.90
N ARG A 182 -12.01 22.56 -1.73
CA ARG A 182 -11.59 23.97 -1.63
C ARG A 182 -10.17 24.21 -2.11
N THR A 183 -9.27 23.23 -1.93
CA THR A 183 -7.89 23.26 -2.42
C THR A 183 -7.81 22.98 -3.91
N PHE A 184 -8.46 21.91 -4.40
CA PHE A 184 -8.40 21.50 -5.79
C PHE A 184 -9.32 22.32 -6.71
N ARG A 185 -10.39 22.94 -6.18
CA ARG A 185 -11.34 23.77 -6.95
C ARG A 185 -11.84 23.12 -8.26
N PRO A 186 -12.46 21.92 -8.22
CA PRO A 186 -12.96 21.26 -9.42
C PRO A 186 -14.22 21.96 -9.99
N LEU A 187 -14.34 22.07 -11.30
CA LEU A 187 -15.59 22.50 -11.94
C LEU A 187 -16.68 21.44 -11.80
N VAL A 188 -16.32 20.17 -11.93
CA VAL A 188 -17.23 19.03 -11.85
C VAL A 188 -16.74 18.03 -10.78
N ILE A 189 -17.66 17.52 -9.97
CA ILE A 189 -17.40 16.40 -9.06
C ILE A 189 -18.15 15.17 -9.57
N ILE A 190 -17.48 14.02 -9.56
CA ILE A 190 -18.01 12.74 -10.02
C ILE A 190 -17.81 11.73 -8.89
N SER A 191 -18.90 11.16 -8.38
CA SER A 191 -18.83 10.05 -7.43
C SER A 191 -19.03 8.73 -8.16
N VAL A 192 -18.13 7.77 -7.94
CA VAL A 192 -18.35 6.40 -8.46
C VAL A 192 -19.57 5.76 -7.80
N TRP A 193 -19.79 6.09 -6.52
CA TRP A 193 -20.86 5.53 -5.70
C TRP A 193 -22.05 6.48 -5.58
N SER A 194 -23.25 5.93 -5.42
CA SER A 194 -24.49 6.72 -5.34
C SER A 194 -24.87 7.17 -3.94
N GLY A 195 -24.33 6.50 -2.93
CA GLY A 195 -24.74 6.65 -1.54
C GLY A 195 -25.99 5.88 -1.16
N THR A 196 -26.29 4.77 -1.84
CA THR A 196 -27.49 3.96 -1.57
C THR A 196 -27.13 2.48 -1.43
N PRO A 197 -28.00 1.63 -0.83
CA PRO A 197 -27.70 0.20 -0.61
C PRO A 197 -27.26 -0.59 -1.87
N ARG A 198 -27.56 -0.08 -3.06
CA ARG A 198 -27.12 -0.66 -4.33
C ARG A 198 -25.59 -0.71 -4.48
N ASP A 199 -24.86 0.15 -3.78
CA ASP A 199 -23.40 0.22 -3.85
C ASP A 199 -22.72 -0.93 -3.06
N GLY A 200 -23.51 -1.75 -2.34
CA GLY A 200 -23.02 -2.96 -1.66
C GLY A 200 -22.28 -2.62 -0.37
N HIS A 201 -20.96 -2.64 -0.42
CA HIS A 201 -20.11 -2.36 0.75
C HIS A 201 -20.43 -0.98 1.36
N ALA A 202 -20.64 -0.90 2.67
CA ALA A 202 -21.00 0.34 3.35
C ALA A 202 -19.97 1.49 3.24
N HIS A 203 -18.69 1.20 2.97
CA HIS A 203 -17.71 2.25 2.64
C HIS A 203 -18.07 2.94 1.32
N HIS A 204 -18.52 2.18 0.31
CA HIS A 204 -18.98 2.73 -0.96
C HIS A 204 -20.21 3.62 -0.77
N GLN A 205 -21.19 3.11 -0.01
CA GLN A 205 -22.40 3.87 0.35
C GLN A 205 -22.03 5.16 1.09
N SER A 206 -21.18 5.07 2.12
CA SER A 206 -20.76 6.23 2.90
C SER A 206 -20.00 7.25 2.03
N ALA A 207 -19.13 6.78 1.13
CA ALA A 207 -18.41 7.64 0.21
C ALA A 207 -19.35 8.41 -0.73
N GLY A 208 -20.35 7.74 -1.31
CA GLY A 208 -21.34 8.40 -2.17
C GLY A 208 -22.21 9.42 -1.42
N MET A 209 -22.61 9.11 -0.18
CA MET A 209 -23.35 10.03 0.69
C MET A 209 -22.54 11.28 1.01
N LEU A 210 -21.30 11.09 1.49
CA LEU A 210 -20.40 12.19 1.86
C LEU A 210 -19.98 13.02 0.65
N ALA A 211 -19.77 12.42 -0.52
CA ALA A 211 -19.44 13.15 -1.76
C ALA A 211 -20.56 14.12 -2.16
N ARG A 212 -21.83 13.68 -2.06
CA ARG A 212 -22.99 14.52 -2.35
C ARG A 212 -23.11 15.68 -1.37
N GLU A 213 -22.84 15.46 -0.10
CA GLU A 213 -22.88 16.51 0.92
C GLU A 213 -21.71 17.51 0.76
N ALA A 214 -20.49 16.99 0.53
CA ALA A 214 -19.29 17.78 0.33
C ALA A 214 -19.43 18.75 -0.86
N PHE A 215 -20.16 18.36 -1.91
CA PHE A 215 -20.45 19.21 -3.07
C PHE A 215 -21.06 20.57 -2.70
N ARG A 216 -21.99 20.60 -1.73
CA ARG A 216 -22.61 21.85 -1.24
C ARG A 216 -21.83 22.45 -0.07
N ALA A 217 -21.35 21.62 0.85
CA ALA A 217 -20.63 22.09 2.03
C ALA A 217 -19.35 22.86 1.68
N ALA A 218 -18.66 22.51 0.59
CA ALA A 218 -17.46 23.22 0.15
C ALA A 218 -17.71 24.68 -0.24
N GLY A 219 -18.91 25.00 -0.72
CA GLY A 219 -19.35 26.36 -1.09
C GLY A 219 -19.82 27.21 0.08
N ASP A 220 -20.10 26.62 1.25
CA ASP A 220 -20.59 27.33 2.44
C ASP A 220 -19.43 27.69 3.38
N PRO A 221 -19.09 28.98 3.59
CA PRO A 221 -18.03 29.39 4.53
C PRO A 221 -18.30 29.01 5.99
N ASN A 222 -19.54 28.73 6.37
CA ASN A 222 -19.90 28.33 7.74
C ASN A 222 -19.70 26.84 8.00
N ARG A 223 -19.53 26.02 6.95
CA ARG A 223 -19.13 24.61 7.09
C ARG A 223 -17.61 24.52 7.18
N PHE A 224 -17.13 23.92 8.27
CA PHE A 224 -15.70 23.80 8.59
C PHE A 224 -14.99 25.17 8.59
N PRO A 225 -15.39 26.12 9.46
CA PRO A 225 -14.84 27.48 9.48
C PRO A 225 -13.36 27.53 9.82
N ASP A 226 -12.82 26.52 10.50
CA ASP A 226 -11.38 26.43 10.80
C ASP A 226 -10.53 26.31 9.52
N GLN A 227 -11.05 25.67 8.46
CA GLN A 227 -10.40 25.69 7.16
C GLN A 227 -10.28 27.11 6.58
N ILE A 228 -11.29 27.96 6.82
CA ILE A 228 -11.27 29.35 6.38
C ILE A 228 -10.23 30.15 7.16
N LYS A 229 -10.11 29.90 8.48
CA LYS A 229 -9.05 30.47 9.32
C LYS A 229 -7.65 30.02 8.88
N GLU A 230 -7.51 28.80 8.40
CA GLU A 230 -6.28 28.27 7.78
C GLU A 230 -5.98 28.85 6.39
N GLY A 231 -6.85 29.71 5.84
CA GLY A 231 -6.64 30.41 4.57
C GLY A 231 -7.31 29.77 3.36
N LEU A 232 -8.05 28.67 3.52
CA LEU A 232 -8.86 28.12 2.43
C LEU A 232 -10.08 29.01 2.14
N ARG A 233 -10.51 29.05 0.88
CA ARG A 233 -11.67 29.83 0.46
C ARG A 233 -12.81 28.90 0.02
N PRO A 234 -14.08 29.27 0.26
CA PRO A 234 -15.21 28.50 -0.22
C PRO A 234 -15.11 28.25 -1.72
N TRP A 235 -15.59 27.09 -2.16
CA TRP A 235 -15.66 26.72 -3.56
C TRP A 235 -16.89 25.87 -3.83
N GLN A 236 -17.79 26.39 -4.67
CA GLN A 236 -18.93 25.65 -5.16
C GLN A 236 -18.61 25.09 -6.55
N ALA A 237 -18.35 23.79 -6.62
CA ALA A 237 -18.30 23.09 -7.90
C ALA A 237 -19.62 23.26 -8.65
N LYS A 238 -19.58 23.29 -9.99
CA LYS A 238 -20.74 23.60 -10.83
C LYS A 238 -21.70 22.44 -10.94
N LYS A 239 -21.20 21.20 -11.02
CA LYS A 239 -22.02 20.00 -11.22
C LYS A 239 -21.54 18.81 -10.41
N PHE A 240 -22.48 17.97 -10.02
CA PHE A 240 -22.25 16.71 -9.32
C PHE A 240 -22.89 15.55 -10.09
N TYR A 241 -22.05 14.66 -10.60
CA TYR A 241 -22.47 13.43 -11.28
C TYR A 241 -22.22 12.21 -10.39
N ILE A 242 -22.97 11.16 -10.67
CA ILE A 242 -22.61 9.81 -10.20
C ILE A 242 -22.41 8.87 -11.39
N ARG A 243 -21.64 7.80 -11.19
CA ARG A 243 -21.55 6.72 -12.18
C ARG A 243 -22.92 6.05 -12.36
N ALA A 244 -23.31 5.84 -13.61
CA ALA A 244 -24.48 5.04 -13.98
C ALA A 244 -24.01 3.65 -14.42
N PHE A 245 -24.58 2.60 -13.82
CA PHE A 245 -24.28 1.21 -14.17
C PHE A 245 -25.26 0.75 -15.25
N ARG A 246 -24.78 -0.07 -16.20
CA ARG A 246 -25.63 -0.63 -17.26
C ARG A 246 -25.90 -2.09 -16.92
N ARG A 247 -27.17 -2.48 -16.76
CA ARG A 247 -27.56 -3.89 -16.56
C ARG A 247 -26.78 -4.82 -17.52
N GLY A 248 -25.86 -5.63 -16.98
CA GLY A 248 -25.00 -6.55 -17.75
C GLY A 248 -23.49 -6.25 -17.75
N ASP A 249 -23.00 -5.31 -16.94
CA ASP A 249 -21.57 -4.98 -16.75
C ASP A 249 -20.79 -5.94 -15.83
N GLY A 250 -21.39 -7.05 -15.40
CA GLY A 250 -20.68 -8.22 -14.87
C GLY A 250 -20.35 -8.18 -13.37
N GLU A 251 -20.56 -7.05 -12.69
CA GLU A 251 -20.51 -7.00 -11.23
C GLU A 251 -21.83 -7.56 -10.65
N PRO A 252 -21.78 -8.56 -9.75
CA PRO A 252 -22.99 -9.07 -9.12
C PRO A 252 -23.58 -7.97 -8.23
N LEU A 253 -24.70 -7.41 -8.69
CA LEU A 253 -25.58 -6.59 -7.85
C LEU A 253 -25.89 -7.36 -6.55
N SER A 254 -25.72 -6.74 -5.39
CA SER A 254 -26.12 -7.32 -4.11
C SER A 254 -27.64 -7.63 -4.14
N GLU A 255 -28.10 -8.64 -3.37
CA GLU A 255 -29.53 -9.04 -3.36
C GLU A 255 -30.48 -7.87 -2.99
N GLY A 256 -29.98 -6.83 -2.30
CA GLY A 256 -30.69 -5.58 -2.00
C GLY A 256 -30.89 -4.63 -3.19
N ALA A 257 -30.29 -4.90 -4.36
CA ALA A 257 -30.49 -4.12 -5.58
C ALA A 257 -31.82 -4.40 -6.30
N ARG A 258 -32.67 -5.29 -5.76
CA ARG A 258 -33.96 -5.67 -6.34
C ARG A 258 -35.09 -4.66 -6.10
N GLU A 259 -34.90 -3.70 -5.19
CA GLU A 259 -35.86 -2.62 -4.96
C GLU A 259 -35.24 -1.28 -5.33
N LEU A 260 -35.18 -1.01 -6.63
CA LEU A 260 -35.01 0.35 -7.13
C LEU A 260 -36.29 1.13 -6.78
N PRO A 261 -36.20 2.35 -6.19
CA PRO A 261 -37.23 3.34 -6.44
C PRO A 261 -37.36 3.48 -7.96
N PRO A 262 -38.57 3.60 -8.53
CA PRO A 262 -38.72 3.86 -9.95
C PRO A 262 -37.79 4.99 -10.34
N GLU A 263 -37.01 4.80 -11.41
CA GLU A 263 -36.25 5.88 -12.03
C GLU A 263 -37.21 7.05 -12.19
N THR A 264 -37.06 8.09 -11.36
CA THR A 264 -37.85 9.30 -11.56
C THR A 264 -37.36 9.88 -12.88
N ASP A 265 -38.21 9.71 -13.88
CA ASP A 265 -38.10 9.88 -15.34
C ASP A 265 -37.64 11.27 -15.83
N ARG A 266 -36.64 11.89 -15.17
CA ARG A 266 -36.13 13.24 -15.47
C ARG A 266 -34.64 13.44 -15.22
N SER A 267 -33.88 12.43 -14.79
CA SER A 267 -32.43 12.61 -14.55
C SER A 267 -31.63 12.54 -15.85
N ILE A 268 -30.84 13.58 -16.14
CA ILE A 268 -30.01 13.64 -17.33
C ILE A 268 -28.88 12.60 -17.23
N GLN A 269 -28.84 11.66 -18.18
CA GLN A 269 -27.78 10.66 -18.32
C GLN A 269 -26.91 10.98 -19.54
N ILE A 270 -25.59 10.86 -19.40
CA ILE A 270 -24.61 11.09 -20.46
C ILE A 270 -23.72 9.86 -20.64
N SER A 271 -23.16 9.73 -21.84
CA SER A 271 -22.27 8.63 -22.22
C SER A 271 -20.99 9.19 -22.80
N LEU A 272 -19.86 8.95 -22.15
CA LEU A 272 -18.54 9.42 -22.59
C LEU A 272 -17.76 8.23 -23.14
N ASN A 273 -17.38 8.27 -24.42
CA ASN A 273 -16.59 7.20 -25.02
C ASN A 273 -15.11 7.28 -24.59
N THR A 274 -14.77 6.55 -23.52
CA THR A 274 -13.40 6.41 -23.00
C THR A 274 -12.53 5.52 -23.89
N GLY A 275 -13.13 4.75 -24.79
CA GLY A 275 -12.43 3.96 -25.81
C GLY A 275 -11.98 4.75 -27.05
N GLN A 276 -12.01 6.08 -27.02
CA GLN A 276 -11.54 6.92 -28.15
C GLN A 276 -10.03 6.77 -28.35
N TYR A 277 -9.61 6.63 -29.62
CA TYR A 277 -8.21 6.56 -30.03
C TYR A 277 -7.58 7.95 -30.15
N ASP A 278 -6.41 8.16 -29.53
CA ASP A 278 -5.59 9.35 -29.73
C ASP A 278 -4.45 9.03 -30.72
N PRO A 279 -4.39 9.68 -31.90
CA PRO A 279 -3.40 9.37 -32.92
C PRO A 279 -1.97 9.77 -32.54
N VAL A 280 -1.78 10.69 -31.59
CA VAL A 280 -0.47 11.10 -31.10
C VAL A 280 0.04 10.12 -30.05
N LEU A 281 -0.84 9.65 -29.15
CA LEU A 281 -0.48 8.64 -28.15
C LEU A 281 -0.38 7.23 -28.75
N GLY A 282 -1.03 6.99 -29.89
CA GLY A 282 -1.04 5.70 -30.58
C GLY A 282 -1.88 4.63 -29.90
N ARG A 283 -2.75 5.01 -28.95
CA ARG A 283 -3.57 4.11 -28.11
C ARG A 283 -4.90 4.78 -27.78
N THR A 284 -5.88 3.99 -27.35
CA THR A 284 -7.12 4.54 -26.77
C THR A 284 -6.92 4.93 -25.31
N TYR A 285 -7.71 5.87 -24.79
CA TYR A 285 -7.66 6.21 -23.36
C TYR A 285 -8.02 5.01 -22.48
N TYR A 286 -8.89 4.12 -22.97
CA TYR A 286 -9.20 2.86 -22.30
C TYR A 286 -8.00 1.91 -22.22
N GLN A 287 -7.12 1.85 -23.22
CA GLN A 287 -5.89 1.04 -23.12
C GLN A 287 -4.96 1.58 -22.03
N ILE A 288 -4.72 2.90 -22.01
CA ILE A 288 -3.94 3.57 -20.96
C ILE A 288 -4.56 3.28 -19.58
N ALA A 289 -5.89 3.36 -19.48
CA ALA A 289 -6.62 3.06 -18.26
C ALA A 289 -6.49 1.60 -17.80
N MET A 290 -6.51 0.62 -18.71
CA MET A 290 -6.34 -0.80 -18.34
C MET A 290 -4.90 -1.14 -17.97
N GLU A 291 -3.92 -0.48 -18.57
CA GLU A 291 -2.53 -0.54 -18.10
C GLU A 291 -2.39 0.05 -16.69
N GLY A 292 -3.03 1.20 -16.44
CA GLY A 292 -3.13 1.83 -15.12
C GLY A 292 -3.81 0.93 -14.08
N ARG A 293 -4.97 0.35 -14.43
CA ARG A 293 -5.70 -0.59 -13.58
C ARG A 293 -4.86 -1.82 -13.23
N SER A 294 -4.04 -2.30 -14.16
CA SER A 294 -3.09 -3.39 -13.93
C SER A 294 -1.92 -3.03 -12.99
N ARG A 295 -1.82 -1.77 -12.52
CA ARG A 295 -0.89 -1.37 -11.46
C ARG A 295 -1.41 -1.69 -10.05
N HIS A 296 -2.72 -1.92 -9.88
CA HIS A 296 -3.34 -2.40 -8.64
C HIS A 296 -3.09 -3.90 -8.45
N ARG A 297 -1.82 -4.28 -8.39
CA ARG A 297 -1.39 -5.69 -8.39
C ARG A 297 -1.76 -6.40 -7.10
N THR A 298 -1.83 -5.69 -5.99
CA THR A 298 -2.31 -6.25 -4.73
C THR A 298 -3.78 -6.71 -4.81
N GLN A 299 -4.58 -6.15 -5.74
CA GLN A 299 -6.04 -6.31 -5.84
C GLN A 299 -6.52 -7.29 -6.92
N ASP A 300 -5.61 -7.99 -7.60
CA ASP A 300 -5.98 -8.87 -8.72
C ASP A 300 -6.66 -8.14 -9.91
N MET A 301 -6.35 -6.86 -10.10
CA MET A 301 -6.98 -6.02 -11.13
C MET A 301 -6.24 -6.03 -12.48
N GLY A 302 -5.53 -7.11 -12.78
CA GLY A 302 -4.87 -7.29 -14.07
C GLY A 302 -5.89 -7.29 -15.21
N ALA A 303 -5.70 -6.42 -16.21
CA ALA A 303 -6.65 -6.25 -17.31
C ALA A 303 -5.97 -6.37 -18.68
N THR A 304 -6.68 -6.94 -19.65
CA THR A 304 -6.28 -6.83 -21.06
C THR A 304 -6.58 -5.42 -21.58
N GLU A 305 -5.85 -4.99 -22.61
CA GLU A 305 -5.92 -3.63 -23.16
C GLU A 305 -6.59 -3.62 -24.56
N PRO A 306 -7.90 -3.93 -24.69
CA PRO A 306 -8.54 -4.04 -25.98
C PRO A 306 -8.71 -2.68 -26.67
N ILE A 307 -8.49 -2.65 -27.98
CA ILE A 307 -8.81 -1.50 -28.84
C ILE A 307 -10.29 -1.58 -29.22
N ARG A 308 -11.16 -0.95 -28.42
CA ARG A 308 -12.58 -0.85 -28.73
C ARG A 308 -13.21 0.39 -28.11
N SER A 309 -14.34 0.83 -28.69
CA SER A 309 -15.23 1.81 -28.05
C SER A 309 -15.69 1.28 -26.69
N ARG A 310 -15.62 2.14 -25.68
CA ARG A 310 -16.03 1.81 -24.31
C ARG A 310 -16.66 3.05 -23.68
N PRO A 311 -17.98 3.07 -23.45
CA PRO A 311 -18.61 4.20 -22.78
C PRO A 311 -18.46 4.10 -21.26
N SER A 312 -18.21 5.25 -20.61
CA SER A 312 -18.47 5.48 -19.19
C SER A 312 -19.77 6.29 -19.10
N MET A 313 -20.76 5.74 -18.40
CA MET A 313 -22.09 6.34 -18.26
C MET A 313 -22.16 7.13 -16.96
N LEU A 314 -22.68 8.35 -17.01
CA LEU A 314 -22.81 9.24 -15.86
C LEU A 314 -24.23 9.79 -15.77
N ARG A 315 -24.66 10.10 -14.55
CA ARG A 315 -25.97 10.71 -14.27
C ARG A 315 -25.78 11.98 -13.46
N LEU A 316 -26.35 13.09 -13.93
CA LEU A 316 -26.36 14.35 -13.19
C LEU A 316 -27.32 14.20 -11.99
N VAL A 317 -26.84 14.55 -10.79
CA VAL A 317 -27.62 14.41 -9.54
C VAL A 317 -27.83 15.75 -8.85
N ASP A 318 -26.88 16.68 -8.96
CA ASP A 318 -27.00 18.04 -8.43
C ASP A 318 -26.23 19.04 -9.31
N SER A 319 -26.68 20.29 -9.37
CA SER A 319 -26.05 21.37 -10.14
C SER A 319 -26.20 22.72 -9.44
N ALA A 320 -25.14 23.52 -9.46
CA ALA A 320 -25.11 24.90 -9.02
C ALA A 320 -25.39 25.90 -10.17
N ILE A 321 -25.55 25.40 -11.39
CA ILE A 321 -25.91 26.17 -12.59
C ILE A 321 -27.10 25.52 -13.31
N GLN A 322 -27.70 26.22 -14.26
CA GLN A 322 -28.78 25.66 -15.08
C GLN A 322 -28.24 24.53 -15.97
N SER A 323 -28.97 23.40 -16.00
CA SER A 323 -28.63 22.20 -16.77
C SER A 323 -29.88 21.64 -17.43
N ASN A 324 -29.99 21.80 -18.75
CA ASN A 324 -31.07 21.27 -19.59
C ASN A 324 -30.42 20.54 -20.78
N ASP A 325 -30.70 19.24 -20.95
CA ASP A 325 -30.23 18.40 -22.06
C ASP A 325 -28.69 18.33 -22.24
N GLU A 326 -28.02 17.65 -21.31
CA GLU A 326 -26.56 17.46 -21.32
C GLU A 326 -26.12 16.30 -22.22
N LYS A 327 -25.01 16.47 -22.92
CA LYS A 327 -24.28 15.43 -23.67
C LYS A 327 -22.85 15.25 -23.17
N ASP A 328 -22.32 16.25 -22.48
CA ASP A 328 -21.00 16.26 -21.86
C ASP A 328 -21.05 16.74 -20.41
N ILE A 329 -20.06 16.37 -19.58
CA ILE A 329 -20.02 16.85 -18.18
C ILE A 329 -19.77 18.36 -18.06
N PHE A 330 -19.25 19.01 -19.11
CA PHE A 330 -18.92 20.43 -19.12
C PHE A 330 -19.93 21.29 -19.90
N ASP A 331 -21.04 20.74 -20.42
CA ASP A 331 -22.02 21.56 -21.14
C ASP A 331 -22.53 22.71 -20.25
N GLY A 332 -22.78 23.90 -20.81
CA GLY A 332 -23.15 25.07 -19.98
C GLY A 332 -22.04 25.62 -19.06
N ILE A 333 -20.81 25.10 -19.14
CA ILE A 333 -19.61 25.66 -18.50
C ILE A 333 -18.64 26.08 -19.60
N ASP A 334 -18.32 27.37 -19.70
CA ASP A 334 -17.24 27.82 -20.60
C ASP A 334 -15.88 27.38 -20.02
N VAL A 335 -15.38 26.25 -20.53
CA VAL A 335 -14.07 25.72 -20.15
C VAL A 335 -12.92 26.28 -20.98
N THR A 336 -13.15 27.27 -21.85
CA THR A 336 -12.07 27.97 -22.56
C THR A 336 -11.35 28.95 -21.64
N LEU A 337 -10.23 29.53 -22.09
CA LEU A 337 -9.59 30.62 -21.36
C LEU A 337 -10.51 31.84 -21.20
N THR A 338 -11.41 32.07 -22.16
CA THR A 338 -12.34 33.20 -22.11
C THR A 338 -13.33 33.03 -20.95
N GLY A 339 -13.68 31.79 -20.61
CA GLY A 339 -14.54 31.45 -19.47
C GLY A 339 -13.96 31.85 -18.11
N ILE A 340 -12.66 32.16 -18.00
CA ILE A 340 -12.09 32.74 -16.77
C ILE A 340 -12.80 34.07 -16.42
N ALA A 341 -13.25 34.84 -17.42
CA ALA A 341 -13.98 36.09 -17.19
C ALA A 341 -15.31 35.88 -16.45
N ASP A 342 -15.94 34.71 -16.59
CA ASP A 342 -17.23 34.44 -15.96
C ASP A 342 -17.12 34.35 -14.42
N PHE A 343 -15.91 34.11 -13.90
CA PHE A 343 -15.63 34.18 -12.46
C PHE A 343 -15.62 35.61 -11.91
N ALA A 344 -15.53 36.63 -12.78
CA ALA A 344 -15.73 38.02 -12.37
C ALA A 344 -17.20 38.34 -12.03
N GLY A 345 -18.15 37.57 -12.58
CA GLY A 345 -19.58 37.81 -12.41
C GLY A 345 -19.95 39.26 -12.72
N GLY A 346 -20.73 39.90 -11.84
CA GLY A 346 -21.10 41.32 -11.97
C GLY A 346 -19.95 42.33 -11.77
N GLU A 347 -18.73 41.86 -11.54
CA GLU A 347 -17.54 42.71 -11.35
C GLU A 347 -16.67 42.82 -12.63
N GLU A 348 -17.07 42.24 -13.77
CA GLU A 348 -16.25 42.25 -15.00
C GLU A 348 -15.82 43.67 -15.42
N ASP A 349 -16.70 44.68 -15.28
CA ASP A 349 -16.41 46.09 -15.58
C ASP A 349 -15.32 46.72 -14.67
N ARG A 350 -14.98 46.09 -13.53
CA ARG A 350 -13.91 46.55 -12.62
C ARG A 350 -12.51 46.14 -13.11
N LEU A 351 -12.42 45.32 -14.15
CA LEU A 351 -11.19 44.99 -14.87
C LEU A 351 -11.46 45.06 -16.38
N LEU A 352 -11.54 46.30 -16.88
CA LEU A 352 -11.78 46.57 -18.31
C LEU A 352 -10.78 45.82 -19.19
N GLY A 353 -11.31 45.11 -20.19
CA GLY A 353 -10.49 44.37 -21.16
C GLY A 353 -10.13 42.94 -20.77
N LEU A 354 -10.53 42.42 -19.59
CA LEU A 354 -10.26 41.04 -19.16
C LEU A 354 -10.63 40.01 -20.25
N ARG A 355 -11.87 40.03 -20.73
CA ARG A 355 -12.34 39.09 -21.77
C ARG A 355 -11.64 39.28 -23.11
N ALA A 356 -11.14 40.47 -23.42
CA ALA A 356 -10.34 40.69 -24.62
C ALA A 356 -8.94 40.08 -24.49
N ALA A 357 -8.27 40.28 -23.34
CA ALA A 357 -6.97 39.68 -23.05
C ALA A 357 -7.04 38.14 -23.02
N LEU A 358 -8.08 37.57 -22.39
CA LEU A 358 -8.28 36.12 -22.38
C LEU A 358 -8.54 35.54 -23.78
N ARG A 359 -9.28 36.26 -24.64
CA ARG A 359 -9.45 35.87 -26.05
C ARG A 359 -8.13 35.90 -26.83
N GLN A 360 -7.26 36.86 -26.57
CA GLN A 360 -5.92 36.91 -27.17
C GLN A 360 -5.06 35.72 -26.72
N LEU A 361 -5.10 35.39 -25.43
CA LEU A 361 -4.45 34.19 -24.89
C LEU A 361 -5.01 32.90 -25.51
N GLN A 362 -6.33 32.82 -25.70
CA GLN A 362 -7.00 31.69 -26.38
C GLN A 362 -6.48 31.52 -27.81
N GLN A 363 -6.37 32.63 -28.55
CA GLN A 363 -5.83 32.63 -29.92
C GLN A 363 -4.35 32.26 -29.94
N LEU A 364 -3.56 32.69 -28.97
CA LEU A 364 -2.15 32.29 -28.82
C LEU A 364 -2.01 30.78 -28.57
N ALA A 365 -2.82 30.22 -27.67
CA ALA A 365 -2.86 28.80 -27.42
C ALA A 365 -3.21 28.01 -28.70
N GLN A 366 -4.22 28.48 -29.45
CA GLN A 366 -4.59 27.85 -30.72
C GLN A 366 -3.49 27.97 -31.77
N ARG A 367 -2.85 29.13 -31.92
CA ARG A 367 -1.69 29.32 -32.82
C ARG A 367 -0.54 28.38 -32.48
N ALA A 368 -0.27 28.14 -31.20
CA ALA A 368 0.76 27.19 -30.77
C ALA A 368 0.41 25.74 -31.13
N ILE A 369 -0.87 25.36 -31.01
CA ILE A 369 -1.36 24.04 -31.44
C ILE A 369 -1.22 23.89 -32.97
N ASP A 370 -1.73 24.85 -33.74
CA ASP A 370 -1.75 24.80 -35.20
C ASP A 370 -0.33 24.88 -35.80
N GLY A 371 0.59 25.58 -35.12
CA GLY A 371 1.98 25.72 -35.52
C GLY A 371 2.89 24.55 -35.12
N TYR A 372 2.39 23.54 -34.41
CA TYR A 372 3.22 22.46 -33.89
C TYR A 372 3.75 21.54 -35.02
N LYS A 373 5.08 21.51 -35.15
CA LYS A 373 5.81 20.59 -36.01
C LYS A 373 6.66 19.65 -35.15
N PRO A 374 6.37 18.33 -35.11
CA PRO A 374 7.06 17.39 -34.23
C PRO A 374 8.59 17.33 -34.39
N PHE A 375 9.11 17.67 -35.56
CA PHE A 375 10.54 17.65 -35.86
C PHE A 375 11.26 18.99 -35.59
N THR A 376 10.51 20.07 -35.40
CA THR A 376 11.06 21.40 -35.08
C THR A 376 10.23 22.11 -33.98
N PRO A 377 10.02 21.47 -32.82
CA PRO A 377 9.21 22.06 -31.73
C PRO A 377 9.76 23.38 -31.20
N GLU A 378 11.06 23.66 -31.38
CA GLU A 378 11.69 24.93 -31.01
C GLU A 378 11.10 26.16 -31.73
N GLU A 379 10.48 25.97 -32.91
CA GLU A 379 9.78 27.04 -33.64
C GLU A 379 8.58 27.59 -32.83
N LEU A 380 8.07 26.84 -31.85
CA LEU A 380 6.98 27.26 -30.98
C LEU A 380 7.42 28.26 -29.89
N LEU A 381 8.71 28.32 -29.57
CA LEU A 381 9.21 29.06 -28.40
C LEU A 381 8.79 30.54 -28.39
N PRO A 382 8.83 31.30 -29.52
CA PRO A 382 8.37 32.69 -29.53
C PRO A 382 6.88 32.83 -29.16
N THR A 383 6.01 31.99 -29.74
CA THR A 383 4.56 32.02 -29.48
C THR A 383 4.24 31.63 -28.04
N LEU A 384 4.90 30.59 -27.52
CA LEU A 384 4.70 30.14 -26.14
C LEU A 384 5.24 31.16 -25.13
N ALA A 385 6.39 31.77 -25.41
CA ALA A 385 6.95 32.84 -24.58
C ALA A 385 6.05 34.09 -24.58
N GLU A 386 5.46 34.45 -25.72
CA GLU A 386 4.46 35.52 -25.79
C GLU A 386 3.25 35.20 -24.90
N GLY A 387 2.72 33.98 -24.98
CA GLY A 387 1.64 33.51 -24.11
C GLY A 387 1.98 33.58 -22.63
N LEU A 388 3.18 33.12 -22.23
CA LEU A 388 3.63 33.18 -20.84
C LEU A 388 3.75 34.63 -20.34
N LYS A 389 4.29 35.55 -21.16
CA LYS A 389 4.36 36.98 -20.82
C LYS A 389 2.97 37.58 -20.63
N GLN A 390 2.03 37.26 -21.52
CA GLN A 390 0.67 37.77 -21.44
C GLN A 390 -0.08 37.25 -20.22
N VAL A 391 0.06 35.95 -19.88
CA VAL A 391 -0.54 35.39 -18.64
C VAL A 391 0.01 36.09 -17.41
N ARG A 392 1.34 36.23 -17.30
CA ARG A 392 1.98 36.93 -16.16
C ARG A 392 1.54 38.39 -16.04
N ALA A 393 1.48 39.11 -17.17
CA ALA A 393 1.00 40.49 -17.19
C ALA A 393 -0.48 40.57 -16.75
N LEU A 394 -1.32 39.64 -17.19
CA LEU A 394 -2.72 39.59 -16.78
C LEU A 394 -2.87 39.26 -15.29
N ARG A 395 -2.05 38.36 -14.74
CA ARG A 395 -2.01 38.10 -13.29
C ARG A 395 -1.68 39.37 -12.50
N GLU A 396 -0.70 40.15 -12.93
CA GLU A 396 -0.37 41.42 -12.27
C GLU A 396 -1.51 42.45 -12.39
N GLN A 397 -2.18 42.53 -13.54
CA GLN A 397 -3.37 43.38 -13.70
C GLN A 397 -4.51 42.96 -12.75
N VAL A 398 -4.76 41.65 -12.62
CA VAL A 398 -5.75 41.11 -11.67
C VAL A 398 -5.37 41.48 -10.24
N LYS A 399 -4.09 41.32 -9.86
CA LYS A 399 -3.59 41.72 -8.53
C LYS A 399 -3.79 43.20 -8.24
N GLN A 400 -3.66 44.08 -9.23
CA GLN A 400 -3.79 45.53 -9.10
C GLN A 400 -5.23 46.05 -9.35
N SER A 401 -6.15 45.16 -9.73
CA SER A 401 -7.52 45.51 -10.09
C SER A 401 -8.37 45.98 -8.90
N ARG A 402 -9.55 46.55 -9.21
CA ARG A 402 -10.59 46.90 -8.24
C ARG A 402 -11.57 45.75 -7.95
N LEU A 403 -11.25 44.53 -8.41
CA LEU A 403 -12.03 43.34 -8.09
C LEU A 403 -11.99 43.07 -6.58
N SER A 404 -13.09 42.52 -6.06
CA SER A 404 -13.11 42.00 -4.70
C SER A 404 -12.01 40.95 -4.50
N ASP A 405 -11.55 40.80 -3.26
CA ASP A 405 -10.47 39.86 -2.93
C ASP A 405 -10.82 38.40 -3.31
N ALA A 406 -12.08 38.00 -3.13
CA ALA A 406 -12.58 36.69 -3.56
C ALA A 406 -12.47 36.51 -5.08
N THR A 407 -13.02 37.45 -5.86
CA THR A 407 -12.99 37.40 -7.33
C THR A 407 -11.57 37.42 -7.88
N ARG A 408 -10.70 38.23 -7.28
CA ARG A 408 -9.28 38.31 -7.64
C ARG A 408 -8.57 36.96 -7.44
N TYR A 409 -8.82 36.31 -6.31
CA TYR A 409 -8.26 34.99 -6.01
C TYR A 409 -8.68 33.93 -7.04
N GLU A 410 -9.96 33.87 -7.42
CA GLU A 410 -10.44 32.87 -8.38
C GLU A 410 -9.78 33.02 -9.76
N ILE A 411 -9.70 34.26 -10.25
CA ILE A 411 -9.11 34.55 -11.54
C ILE A 411 -7.60 34.27 -11.49
N ASP A 412 -6.89 34.73 -10.46
CA ASP A 412 -5.45 34.48 -10.34
C ASP A 412 -5.12 32.99 -10.17
N PHE A 413 -5.94 32.23 -9.43
CA PHE A 413 -5.79 30.78 -9.29
C PHE A 413 -5.80 30.07 -10.65
N LEU A 414 -6.77 30.41 -11.52
CA LEU A 414 -6.87 29.81 -12.85
C LEU A 414 -5.72 30.27 -13.77
N LEU A 415 -5.36 31.56 -13.72
CA LEU A 415 -4.25 32.10 -14.50
C LEU A 415 -2.89 31.53 -14.09
N GLU A 416 -2.68 31.27 -12.80
CA GLU A 416 -1.48 30.60 -12.30
C GLU A 416 -1.32 29.20 -12.90
N ARG A 417 -2.41 28.42 -12.99
CA ARG A 417 -2.36 27.10 -13.66
C ARG A 417 -2.01 27.24 -15.13
N LYS A 418 -2.50 28.28 -15.80
CA LYS A 418 -2.13 28.54 -17.20
C LYS A 418 -0.67 29.00 -17.33
N GLU A 419 -0.15 29.75 -16.36
CA GLU A 419 1.27 30.09 -16.29
C GLU A 419 2.14 28.83 -16.22
N GLU A 420 1.78 27.87 -15.36
CA GLU A 420 2.42 26.56 -15.26
C GLU A 420 2.33 25.77 -16.57
N ASP A 421 1.17 25.74 -17.23
CA ASP A 421 0.98 25.03 -18.50
C ASP A 421 1.83 25.63 -19.63
N PHE A 422 1.89 26.97 -19.76
CA PHE A 422 2.77 27.64 -20.71
C PHE A 422 4.24 27.37 -20.40
N ALA A 423 4.66 27.47 -19.14
CA ALA A 423 6.02 27.17 -18.72
C ALA A 423 6.40 25.72 -19.04
N ARG A 424 5.48 24.77 -18.83
CA ARG A 424 5.68 23.35 -19.17
C ARG A 424 5.79 23.13 -20.68
N ALA A 425 4.95 23.78 -21.47
CA ALA A 425 5.02 23.71 -22.93
C ALA A 425 6.36 24.25 -23.45
N ILE A 426 6.85 25.38 -22.90
CA ILE A 426 8.17 25.93 -23.25
C ILE A 426 9.28 24.96 -22.85
N GLN A 427 9.24 24.41 -21.63
CA GLN A 427 10.24 23.44 -21.14
C GLN A 427 10.35 22.25 -22.10
N LEU A 428 9.23 21.69 -22.53
CA LEU A 428 9.20 20.54 -23.45
C LEU A 428 9.66 20.92 -24.86
N ALA A 429 9.20 22.05 -25.40
CA ALA A 429 9.58 22.52 -26.73
C ALA A 429 11.07 22.87 -26.84
N ALA A 430 11.68 23.37 -25.76
CA ALA A 430 13.11 23.63 -25.64
C ALA A 430 13.93 22.39 -25.22
N ALA A 431 13.26 21.24 -25.05
CA ALA A 431 13.86 19.97 -24.62
C ALA A 431 14.68 20.08 -23.31
N ILE A 432 14.23 20.92 -22.38
CA ILE A 432 14.94 21.17 -21.13
C ILE A 432 14.67 20.04 -20.14
N GLN A 433 15.75 19.41 -19.69
CA GLN A 433 15.74 18.37 -18.66
C GLN A 433 16.66 18.78 -17.52
N LEU A 434 16.19 18.59 -16.30
CA LEU A 434 17.00 18.74 -15.08
C LEU A 434 17.05 17.37 -14.41
N ASP A 435 18.25 16.83 -14.24
CA ASP A 435 18.53 15.70 -13.37
C ASP A 435 19.11 16.22 -12.05
N ALA A 436 18.73 15.60 -10.94
CA ALA A 436 19.27 15.86 -9.60
C ALA A 436 19.64 14.52 -8.98
N LEU A 437 20.93 14.18 -9.02
CA LEU A 437 21.42 12.84 -8.74
C LEU A 437 22.21 12.81 -7.44
N ALA A 438 21.71 12.09 -6.45
CA ALA A 438 22.43 11.77 -5.23
C ALA A 438 23.42 10.63 -5.49
N ASP A 439 24.57 10.66 -4.82
CA ASP A 439 25.57 9.58 -4.82
C ASP A 439 25.21 8.39 -3.91
N THR A 440 24.04 8.44 -3.28
CA THR A 440 23.52 7.44 -2.34
C THR A 440 21.99 7.42 -2.35
N GLU A 441 21.39 6.26 -2.12
CA GLU A 441 19.93 6.11 -2.00
C GLU A 441 19.42 6.59 -0.64
N THR A 442 20.15 6.23 0.42
CA THR A 442 19.83 6.55 1.80
C THR A 442 20.89 7.41 2.45
N VAL A 443 20.46 8.23 3.42
CA VAL A 443 21.32 9.05 4.28
C VAL A 443 20.87 8.96 5.73
N VAL A 444 21.81 9.10 6.67
CA VAL A 444 21.53 9.17 8.11
C VAL A 444 21.74 10.59 8.66
N PRO A 445 21.13 10.96 9.81
CA PRO A 445 21.40 12.24 10.46
C PRO A 445 22.90 12.50 10.66
N GLY A 446 23.35 13.72 10.36
CA GLY A 446 24.77 14.12 10.40
C GLY A 446 25.62 13.68 9.20
N GLN A 447 25.12 12.81 8.30
CA GLN A 447 25.86 12.38 7.13
C GLN A 447 26.03 13.52 6.12
N THR A 448 27.20 13.57 5.47
CA THR A 448 27.41 14.40 4.28
C THR A 448 27.41 13.53 3.02
N PHE A 449 26.73 13.99 1.98
CA PHE A 449 26.61 13.30 0.69
C PHE A 449 26.64 14.31 -0.46
N THR A 450 26.71 13.82 -1.70
CA THR A 450 26.85 14.68 -2.88
C THR A 450 25.59 14.63 -3.73
N ILE A 451 25.15 15.79 -4.22
CA ILE A 451 24.15 15.91 -5.27
C ILE A 451 24.79 16.56 -6.49
N THR A 452 24.69 15.90 -7.64
CA THR A 452 25.02 16.47 -8.94
C THR A 452 23.73 16.87 -9.64
N THR A 453 23.62 18.13 -10.04
CA THR A 453 22.53 18.61 -10.89
C THR A 453 23.02 18.75 -12.32
N ASP A 454 22.36 18.08 -13.26
CA ASP A 454 22.66 18.16 -14.69
C ASP A 454 21.46 18.77 -15.41
N LEU A 455 21.65 19.98 -15.92
CA LEU A 455 20.67 20.68 -16.74
C LEU A 455 21.08 20.55 -18.21
N PHE A 456 20.17 20.06 -19.04
CA PHE A 456 20.44 19.77 -20.44
C PHE A 456 19.33 20.32 -21.35
N SER A 457 19.73 20.87 -22.49
CA SER A 457 18.90 21.05 -23.69
C SER A 457 19.69 20.49 -24.86
N ASN A 458 19.06 20.07 -25.94
CA ASN A 458 19.76 19.67 -27.17
C ASN A 458 19.67 20.73 -28.27
N LYS A 459 19.11 21.91 -27.96
CA LYS A 459 18.78 22.96 -28.95
C LYS A 459 19.20 24.35 -28.53
N LEU A 460 19.44 24.56 -27.24
CA LEU A 460 19.73 25.87 -26.67
C LEU A 460 21.03 25.82 -25.86
N ASN A 461 21.86 26.83 -26.04
CA ASN A 461 22.93 27.13 -25.12
C ASN A 461 22.31 27.51 -23.77
N LEU A 462 22.52 26.67 -22.76
CA LEU A 462 21.97 26.89 -21.44
C LEU A 462 22.96 27.69 -20.59
N SER A 463 22.53 28.84 -20.10
CA SER A 463 23.23 29.61 -19.08
C SER A 463 22.24 29.91 -17.95
N PRO A 464 22.03 28.97 -17.01
CA PRO A 464 21.10 29.19 -15.92
C PRO A 464 21.54 30.38 -15.08
N SER A 465 20.61 31.27 -14.75
CA SER A 465 20.85 32.38 -13.83
C SER A 465 21.12 31.88 -12.41
N GLY A 466 20.67 30.66 -12.09
CA GLY A 466 21.05 29.94 -10.89
C GLY A 466 20.54 28.51 -10.86
N VAL A 467 21.30 27.65 -10.19
CA VAL A 467 20.84 26.32 -9.75
C VAL A 467 21.07 26.24 -8.24
N ARG A 468 20.03 25.86 -7.51
CA ARG A 468 20.04 25.73 -6.04
C ARG A 468 19.30 24.47 -5.60
N LEU A 469 19.52 24.07 -4.36
CA LEU A 469 18.76 23.01 -3.71
C LEU A 469 17.78 23.62 -2.71
N ILE A 470 16.55 23.10 -2.69
CA ILE A 470 15.62 23.21 -1.58
C ILE A 470 15.84 21.98 -0.71
N VAL A 471 16.17 22.20 0.56
CA VAL A 471 16.43 21.16 1.58
C VAL A 471 15.64 21.51 2.85
N PRO A 472 15.41 20.57 3.77
CA PRO A 472 14.73 20.86 5.03
C PRO A 472 15.55 21.81 5.91
N ASP A 473 14.89 22.46 6.87
CA ASP A 473 15.55 23.34 7.83
C ASP A 473 16.66 22.61 8.60
N GLY A 474 17.74 23.33 8.91
CA GLY A 474 18.93 22.79 9.59
C GLY A 474 19.92 22.05 8.69
N TRP A 475 19.55 21.67 7.47
CA TRP A 475 20.48 21.04 6.53
C TRP A 475 21.45 22.07 5.96
N ARG A 476 22.72 21.68 5.80
CA ARG A 476 23.75 22.56 5.25
C ARG A 476 24.09 22.17 3.81
N VAL A 477 23.98 23.13 2.90
CA VAL A 477 24.34 22.96 1.49
C VAL A 477 25.57 23.80 1.17
N VAL A 478 26.61 23.17 0.62
CA VAL A 478 27.82 23.83 0.14
C VAL A 478 28.03 23.50 -1.32
N GLU A 479 28.18 24.53 -2.16
CA GLU A 479 28.57 24.34 -3.56
C GLU A 479 30.01 23.82 -3.64
N ALA A 480 30.22 22.74 -4.40
CA ALA A 480 31.55 22.20 -4.60
C ALA A 480 32.33 23.10 -5.57
N SER A 481 33.51 23.59 -5.17
CA SER A 481 34.40 24.35 -6.03
C SER A 481 34.92 23.49 -7.19
N SER A 482 35.04 24.08 -8.38
CA SER A 482 35.42 23.43 -9.64
C SER A 482 36.76 22.66 -9.63
N GLY A 483 37.60 22.86 -8.60
CA GLY A 483 38.88 22.16 -8.41
C GLY A 483 38.82 20.84 -7.62
N ASP A 484 37.67 20.45 -7.06
CA ASP A 484 37.54 19.24 -6.21
C ASP A 484 37.18 17.98 -7.03
N GLN A 485 37.60 17.93 -8.31
CA GLN A 485 37.54 16.72 -9.15
C GLN A 485 38.64 15.71 -8.78
N SER A 486 38.86 15.47 -7.49
CA SER A 486 39.79 14.42 -7.08
C SER A 486 39.21 13.07 -7.50
N SER A 487 39.93 12.44 -8.43
CA SER A 487 39.80 11.12 -9.01
C SER A 487 39.93 9.97 -7.99
N GLY A 488 39.20 10.04 -6.88
CA GLY A 488 39.12 8.95 -5.90
C GLY A 488 37.88 8.10 -6.18
N ALA A 489 38.05 7.00 -6.89
CA ALA A 489 37.18 5.81 -6.97
C ALA A 489 35.80 5.89 -6.25
N ILE A 490 34.91 6.79 -6.66
CA ILE A 490 33.51 6.80 -6.24
C ILE A 490 32.87 5.65 -7.01
N GLY A 491 32.61 4.54 -6.31
CA GLY A 491 32.22 3.28 -6.92
C GLY A 491 30.93 3.41 -7.72
N ARG A 492 31.04 3.40 -9.05
CA ARG A 492 30.08 2.92 -10.09
C ARG A 492 28.57 3.20 -9.99
N ALA A 493 28.08 3.88 -8.96
CA ALA A 493 26.69 4.19 -8.69
C ALA A 493 26.51 5.71 -8.60
N GLY A 494 25.46 6.25 -9.19
CA GLY A 494 25.16 7.69 -9.22
C GLY A 494 25.66 8.47 -10.45
N ARG A 495 26.71 8.00 -11.15
CA ARG A 495 27.11 8.49 -12.49
C ARG A 495 27.30 7.30 -13.42
N PRO A 496 26.73 7.28 -14.64
CA PRO A 496 27.28 6.41 -15.67
C PRO A 496 28.76 6.76 -15.79
N ALA A 497 29.63 5.76 -15.75
CA ALA A 497 30.94 5.94 -16.34
C ALA A 497 30.67 6.42 -17.78
N LEU A 498 31.02 7.68 -18.07
CA LEU A 498 31.07 8.14 -19.44
C LEU A 498 31.83 7.06 -20.23
N PRO A 499 31.29 6.55 -21.35
CA PRO A 499 32.04 5.62 -22.18
C PRO A 499 33.46 6.16 -22.38
N GLN A 500 34.48 5.30 -22.34
CA GLN A 500 35.84 5.75 -22.67
C GLN A 500 35.80 6.43 -24.05
N GLY A 501 36.12 7.73 -24.09
CA GLY A 501 36.02 8.57 -25.28
C GLY A 501 34.81 9.51 -25.35
N ALA A 502 34.00 9.65 -24.29
CA ALA A 502 32.95 10.66 -24.26
C ALA A 502 33.55 12.08 -24.28
N GLU A 503 33.05 12.91 -25.18
CA GLU A 503 33.43 14.32 -25.28
C GLU A 503 33.04 15.10 -24.02
N PRO A 504 33.77 16.18 -23.67
CA PRO A 504 33.37 17.08 -22.59
C PRO A 504 31.93 17.61 -22.80
N PRO A 505 31.25 18.08 -21.72
CA PRO A 505 29.90 18.64 -21.84
C PRO A 505 29.82 19.67 -22.96
N SER A 506 28.87 19.51 -23.89
CA SER A 506 28.61 20.48 -24.95
C SER A 506 28.10 21.80 -24.35
N GLN A 507 28.05 22.89 -25.13
CA GLN A 507 27.49 24.18 -24.70
C GLN A 507 26.01 24.10 -24.26
N ASP A 508 25.34 22.98 -24.52
CA ASP A 508 23.93 22.75 -24.21
C ASP A 508 23.72 22.02 -22.85
N GLN A 509 24.81 21.73 -22.12
CA GLN A 509 24.77 21.10 -20.81
C GLN A 509 25.43 21.98 -19.74
N PHE A 510 24.71 22.17 -18.63
CA PHE A 510 25.23 22.80 -17.41
C PHE A 510 25.20 21.80 -16.25
N SER A 511 26.34 21.57 -15.61
CA SER A 511 26.46 20.67 -14.46
C SER A 511 26.94 21.43 -13.23
N LYS A 512 26.36 21.13 -12.07
CA LYS A 512 26.74 21.73 -10.79
C LYS A 512 26.68 20.68 -9.69
N GLN A 513 27.60 20.77 -8.73
CA GLN A 513 27.68 19.83 -7.61
C GLN A 513 27.52 20.53 -6.26
N PHE A 514 26.84 19.84 -5.36
CA PHE A 514 26.57 20.28 -4.00
C PHE A 514 26.99 19.19 -3.02
N LYS A 515 27.69 19.58 -1.96
CA LYS A 515 27.85 18.76 -0.75
C LYS A 515 26.74 19.14 0.22
N VAL A 516 25.95 18.17 0.64
CA VAL A 516 24.80 18.35 1.53
C VAL A 516 25.06 17.60 2.82
N THR A 517 24.99 18.29 3.96
CA THR A 517 25.06 17.69 5.30
C THR A 517 23.66 17.65 5.91
N VAL A 518 23.20 16.44 6.23
CA VAL A 518 21.92 16.18 6.92
C VAL A 518 22.01 16.68 8.35
N ALA A 519 20.97 17.38 8.84
CA ALA A 519 20.91 17.83 10.22
C ALA A 519 20.97 16.65 11.23
N LEU A 520 21.45 16.87 12.45
CA LEU A 520 21.57 15.81 13.47
C LEU A 520 20.20 15.38 14.01
N GLU A 521 19.24 16.29 13.98
CA GLU A 521 17.85 16.15 14.39
C GLU A 521 16.91 15.77 13.22
N ALA A 522 17.47 15.50 12.04
CA ALA A 522 16.68 15.14 10.87
C ALA A 522 15.83 13.90 11.15
N ARG A 523 14.54 14.00 10.85
CA ARG A 523 13.60 12.89 11.01
C ARG A 523 13.76 11.91 9.85
N PRO A 524 13.52 10.60 10.08
CA PRO A 524 13.44 9.64 8.99
C PRO A 524 12.35 10.03 7.97
N SER A 525 12.57 9.73 6.70
CA SER A 525 11.60 9.95 5.63
C SER A 525 10.48 8.91 5.75
N GLU A 526 9.47 9.21 6.56
CA GLU A 526 8.28 8.38 6.77
C GLU A 526 7.01 9.06 6.24
N SER A 527 6.03 8.25 5.79
CA SER A 527 4.73 8.75 5.34
C SER A 527 4.07 9.59 6.42
N TYR A 528 3.69 10.84 6.10
CA TYR A 528 3.22 11.80 7.11
C TYR A 528 2.00 11.30 7.90
N TRP A 529 1.14 10.49 7.26
CA TRP A 529 -0.07 9.90 7.85
C TRP A 529 0.20 8.70 8.77
N LEU A 530 1.48 8.29 8.92
CA LEU A 530 1.94 7.24 9.83
C LEU A 530 2.85 7.76 10.95
N ARG A 531 3.14 9.07 10.97
CA ARG A 531 4.01 9.69 11.99
C ARG A 531 3.39 9.61 13.38
N GLU A 532 2.06 9.74 13.43
CA GLU A 532 1.28 9.69 14.65
C GLU A 532 0.47 8.39 14.71
N PRO A 533 0.30 7.78 15.90
CA PRO A 533 -0.63 6.67 16.07
C PRO A 533 -2.05 7.06 15.64
N ARG A 534 -2.79 6.11 15.06
CA ARG A 534 -4.19 6.32 14.70
C ARG A 534 -5.04 6.60 15.94
N ALA A 535 -6.07 7.43 15.77
CA ALA A 535 -7.16 7.58 16.72
C ALA A 535 -8.37 6.77 16.25
N GLY A 536 -8.51 5.54 16.75
CA GLY A 536 -9.49 4.59 16.22
C GLY A 536 -9.24 4.31 14.73
N ASN A 537 -10.25 4.51 13.88
CA ASN A 537 -10.14 4.31 12.43
C ASN A 537 -9.84 5.61 11.66
N LEU A 538 -9.07 6.52 12.29
CA LEU A 538 -8.56 7.73 11.66
C LEU A 538 -7.05 7.86 11.82
N PHE A 539 -6.36 8.14 10.73
CA PHE A 539 -4.99 8.65 10.79
C PHE A 539 -4.99 10.07 11.35
N LEU A 540 -3.98 10.37 12.15
CA LEU A 540 -3.75 11.73 12.61
C LEU A 540 -2.75 12.39 11.66
N TRP A 541 -3.14 13.54 11.10
CA TRP A 541 -2.27 14.33 10.26
C TRP A 541 -1.54 15.36 11.13
N PRO A 542 -0.19 15.35 11.12
CA PRO A 542 0.60 16.42 11.73
C PRO A 542 0.20 17.80 11.20
N GLU A 543 0.44 18.85 11.99
CA GLU A 543 0.08 20.22 11.61
C GLU A 543 0.80 20.68 10.33
N ASP A 544 2.06 20.27 10.15
CA ASP A 544 2.91 20.54 8.98
C ASP A 544 2.62 19.63 7.78
N ALA A 545 1.69 18.67 7.90
CA ALA A 545 1.43 17.71 6.85
C ALA A 545 0.74 18.35 5.63
N PRO A 546 1.03 17.89 4.40
CA PRO A 546 0.25 18.24 3.22
C PRO A 546 -1.10 17.50 3.26
N LYS A 547 -2.03 18.00 4.07
CA LYS A 547 -3.34 17.40 4.35
C LYS A 547 -4.04 16.96 3.05
N GLY A 548 -4.24 15.65 2.91
CA GLY A 548 -4.90 15.01 1.78
C GLY A 548 -4.00 14.60 0.62
N ALA A 549 -2.75 15.05 0.55
CA ALA A 549 -1.78 14.60 -0.45
C ALA A 549 -1.40 13.12 -0.23
N PRO A 550 -0.98 12.38 -1.27
CA PRO A 550 -0.62 10.97 -1.15
C PRO A 550 0.68 10.78 -0.35
N THR A 551 1.63 11.72 -0.49
CA THR A 551 2.94 11.68 0.14
C THR A 551 3.36 13.09 0.59
N ALA A 552 4.34 13.16 1.48
CA ALA A 552 5.05 14.41 1.75
C ALA A 552 5.85 14.86 0.51
N PRO A 553 6.15 16.17 0.36
CA PRO A 553 7.14 16.63 -0.61
C PRO A 553 8.49 15.92 -0.40
N PRO A 554 9.29 15.71 -1.47
CA PRO A 554 10.63 15.16 -1.33
C PRO A 554 11.54 16.05 -0.48
N ASP A 555 12.39 15.45 0.33
CA ASP A 555 13.28 16.18 1.25
C ASP A 555 14.25 17.10 0.51
N VAL A 556 14.76 16.67 -0.65
CA VAL A 556 15.68 17.48 -1.46
C VAL A 556 15.16 17.65 -2.88
N VAL A 557 15.05 18.90 -3.32
CA VAL A 557 14.59 19.27 -4.67
C VAL A 557 15.60 20.23 -5.29
N ALA A 558 16.13 19.90 -6.46
CA ALA A 558 16.92 20.84 -7.24
C ALA A 558 16.00 21.80 -8.00
N VAL A 559 16.39 23.06 -8.06
CA VAL A 559 15.66 24.12 -8.77
C VAL A 559 16.64 24.89 -9.65
N ALA A 560 16.36 24.93 -10.96
CA ALA A 560 17.10 25.68 -11.94
C ALA A 560 16.25 26.83 -12.49
N SER A 561 16.83 28.03 -12.52
CA SER A 561 16.26 29.22 -13.16
C SER A 561 16.98 29.49 -14.47
N ILE A 562 16.22 29.58 -15.55
CA ILE A 562 16.72 29.71 -16.93
C ILE A 562 15.90 30.72 -17.72
N ASN A 563 16.56 31.46 -18.61
CA ASN A 563 15.88 32.31 -19.57
C ASN A 563 15.76 31.59 -20.92
N VAL A 564 14.54 31.50 -21.46
CA VAL A 564 14.26 30.87 -22.74
C VAL A 564 13.40 31.82 -23.55
N ALA A 565 13.82 32.19 -24.76
CA ALA A 565 13.08 33.13 -25.62
C ALA A 565 12.65 34.44 -24.89
N GLY A 566 13.49 34.93 -23.97
CA GLY A 566 13.23 36.16 -23.22
C GLY A 566 12.17 36.03 -22.12
N VAL A 567 11.86 34.81 -21.65
CA VAL A 567 11.07 34.55 -20.44
C VAL A 567 11.83 33.69 -19.45
N ASP A 568 11.67 33.99 -18.16
CA ASP A 568 12.27 33.18 -17.10
C ASP A 568 11.38 31.97 -16.77
N LEU A 569 12.01 30.80 -16.73
CA LEU A 569 11.42 29.53 -16.33
C LEU A 569 12.11 29.01 -15.08
N THR A 570 11.33 28.32 -14.26
CA THR A 570 11.83 27.55 -13.14
C THR A 570 11.55 26.08 -13.41
N VAL A 571 12.60 25.25 -13.42
CA VAL A 571 12.50 23.79 -13.55
C VAL A 571 12.92 23.17 -12.23
N SER A 572 12.15 22.21 -11.73
CA SER A 572 12.45 21.51 -10.49
C SER A 572 12.49 20.00 -10.69
N GLN A 573 13.35 19.33 -9.92
CA GLN A 573 13.52 17.88 -9.95
C GLN A 573 13.85 17.38 -8.54
N PRO A 574 13.07 16.44 -7.97
CA PRO A 574 13.45 15.74 -6.74
C PRO A 574 14.79 15.04 -6.89
N ALA A 575 15.62 15.08 -5.84
CA ALA A 575 16.88 14.36 -5.81
C ALA A 575 16.66 12.85 -5.81
N GLN A 576 17.33 12.16 -6.73
CA GLN A 576 17.20 10.72 -6.94
C GLN A 576 18.54 10.02 -6.92
N PHE A 577 18.57 8.81 -6.40
CA PHE A 577 19.66 7.87 -6.65
C PHE A 577 19.38 7.09 -7.93
N ARG A 578 20.40 6.99 -8.80
CA ARG A 578 20.32 6.29 -10.09
C ARG A 578 21.36 5.18 -10.15
N TYR A 579 20.92 3.97 -10.47
CA TYR A 579 21.78 2.81 -10.70
C TYR A 579 21.29 1.93 -11.86
N ALA A 580 22.17 1.11 -12.39
CA ALA A 580 21.84 0.14 -13.44
C ALA A 580 21.66 -1.25 -12.82
N ASP A 581 20.43 -1.75 -12.86
CA ASP A 581 20.11 -3.14 -12.57
C ASP A 581 20.36 -3.99 -13.83
N LYS A 582 21.02 -5.14 -13.67
CA LYS A 582 21.40 -6.00 -14.80
C LYS A 582 20.21 -6.66 -15.50
N SER A 583 19.08 -6.80 -14.80
CA SER A 583 17.86 -7.43 -15.31
C SER A 583 16.83 -6.40 -15.77
N PHE A 584 16.74 -5.25 -15.09
CA PHE A 584 15.67 -4.26 -15.31
C PHE A 584 16.15 -2.94 -15.93
N GLY A 585 17.46 -2.72 -16.06
CA GLY A 585 18.02 -1.51 -16.67
C GLY A 585 18.16 -0.35 -15.68
N GLU A 586 17.93 0.88 -16.13
CA GLU A 586 18.04 2.07 -15.28
C GLU A 586 16.93 2.10 -14.22
N ILE A 587 17.35 2.19 -12.95
CA ILE A 587 16.47 2.36 -11.79
C ILE A 587 16.74 3.71 -11.17
N ARG A 588 15.66 4.39 -10.77
CA ARG A 588 15.71 5.68 -10.07
C ARG A 588 14.86 5.62 -8.80
N ARG A 589 15.45 6.03 -7.68
CA ARG A 589 14.82 6.04 -6.35
C ARG A 589 14.93 7.43 -5.74
N GLU A 590 13.88 7.93 -5.11
CA GLU A 590 14.00 9.16 -4.30
C GLU A 590 14.99 8.96 -3.15
N LEU A 591 15.79 10.00 -2.85
CA LEU A 591 16.63 10.03 -1.65
C LEU A 591 15.76 9.88 -0.38
N LYS A 592 16.21 9.06 0.58
CA LYS A 592 15.54 8.88 1.89
C LYS A 592 16.46 9.06 3.07
N VAL A 593 15.95 9.69 4.12
CA VAL A 593 16.57 9.74 5.44
C VAL A 593 16.15 8.49 6.22
N VAL A 594 17.11 7.76 6.76
CA VAL A 594 16.90 6.55 7.59
C VAL A 594 17.67 6.71 8.90
N PRO A 595 17.27 6.04 10.00
CA PRO A 595 18.05 6.05 11.23
C PRO A 595 19.41 5.38 11.02
N ALA A 596 20.41 5.78 11.81
CA ALA A 596 21.76 5.21 11.76
C ALA A 596 21.76 3.69 12.02
N LEU A 597 20.90 3.21 12.92
CA LEU A 597 20.67 1.80 13.20
C LEU A 597 19.18 1.47 13.07
N SER A 598 18.89 0.33 12.43
CA SER A 598 17.57 -0.32 12.44
C SER A 598 17.64 -1.53 13.35
N VAL A 599 16.75 -1.61 14.34
CA VAL A 599 16.77 -2.65 15.40
C VAL A 599 15.45 -3.39 15.38
N SER A 600 15.41 -4.61 14.87
CA SER A 600 14.19 -5.44 14.85
C SER A 600 14.23 -6.50 15.93
N LEU A 601 13.06 -6.85 16.48
CA LEU A 601 12.90 -7.84 17.54
C LEU A 601 11.89 -8.90 17.07
N GLY A 602 12.35 -10.14 16.97
CA GLY A 602 11.54 -11.28 16.55
C GLY A 602 11.46 -12.38 17.62
N PRO A 603 10.33 -13.10 17.71
CA PRO A 603 9.08 -12.86 17.00
C PRO A 603 8.34 -11.61 17.54
N THR A 604 7.46 -11.01 16.74
CA THR A 604 6.64 -9.84 17.16
C THR A 604 5.57 -10.20 18.19
N ILE A 605 5.16 -11.47 18.22
CA ILE A 605 4.32 -12.05 19.25
C ILE A 605 4.91 -13.38 19.73
N SER A 606 4.85 -13.63 21.03
CA SER A 606 5.22 -14.90 21.65
C SER A 606 4.12 -15.39 22.58
N VAL A 607 3.54 -16.55 22.27
CA VAL A 607 2.54 -17.21 23.11
C VAL A 607 3.22 -18.21 24.04
N ILE A 608 2.81 -18.17 25.32
CA ILE A 608 3.30 -19.06 26.37
C ILE A 608 2.11 -19.69 27.09
N PRO A 609 1.91 -21.01 26.95
CA PRO A 609 0.90 -21.69 27.76
C PRO A 609 1.20 -21.54 29.25
N ALA A 610 0.21 -21.08 30.02
CA ALA A 610 0.37 -20.79 31.43
C ALA A 610 0.75 -22.04 32.26
N SER A 611 0.34 -23.22 31.80
CA SER A 611 0.64 -24.54 32.39
C SER A 611 2.12 -24.94 32.29
N TRP A 612 2.91 -24.32 31.41
CA TRP A 612 4.31 -24.70 31.23
C TRP A 612 5.19 -24.31 32.41
N ARG A 613 6.05 -25.24 32.85
CA ARG A 613 7.05 -25.00 33.91
C ARG A 613 8.19 -24.11 33.42
N ASP A 614 8.70 -24.40 32.21
CA ASP A 614 9.67 -23.55 31.55
C ASP A 614 8.95 -22.58 30.61
N LYS A 615 8.89 -21.32 31.06
CA LYS A 615 8.33 -20.21 30.31
C LYS A 615 9.40 -19.38 29.59
N THR A 616 10.64 -19.88 29.52
CA THR A 616 11.72 -19.20 28.81
C THR A 616 11.42 -19.17 27.32
N ARG A 617 11.65 -18.01 26.70
CA ARG A 617 11.53 -17.81 25.26
C ARG A 617 12.80 -17.15 24.73
N VAL A 618 13.17 -17.52 23.52
CA VAL A 618 14.31 -16.93 22.81
C VAL A 618 13.78 -15.88 21.86
N PHE A 619 14.36 -14.69 21.97
CA PHE A 619 14.08 -13.57 21.09
C PHE A 619 15.33 -13.24 20.30
N ASN A 620 15.17 -13.05 19.00
CA ASN A 620 16.25 -12.67 18.10
C ASN A 620 16.13 -11.19 17.80
N VAL A 621 17.23 -10.46 18.03
CA VAL A 621 17.35 -9.05 17.71
C VAL A 621 18.31 -8.91 16.54
N GLU A 622 17.83 -8.37 15.43
CA GLU A 622 18.66 -8.03 14.28
C GLU A 622 18.93 -6.53 14.28
N VAL A 623 20.20 -6.17 14.14
CA VAL A 623 20.66 -4.78 13.99
C VAL A 623 21.27 -4.61 12.62
N ALA A 624 20.75 -3.65 11.85
CA ALA A 624 21.32 -3.24 10.57
C ALA A 624 21.93 -1.84 10.70
N SER A 625 23.16 -1.66 10.20
CA SER A 625 23.85 -0.36 10.15
C SER A 625 23.59 0.35 8.83
N ASN A 626 23.13 1.59 8.90
CA ASN A 626 23.03 2.51 7.76
C ASN A 626 24.18 3.52 7.70
N VAL A 627 25.14 3.42 8.62
CA VAL A 627 26.29 4.32 8.68
C VAL A 627 27.37 3.84 7.72
N LYS A 628 27.90 4.72 6.87
CA LYS A 628 28.97 4.40 5.90
C LYS A 628 30.28 3.93 6.54
N GLY A 629 30.54 4.34 7.78
CA GLY A 629 31.75 4.02 8.54
C GLY A 629 31.51 3.07 9.72
N ALA A 630 32.51 2.99 10.60
CA ALA A 630 32.43 2.12 11.76
C ALA A 630 31.48 2.66 12.84
N ILE A 631 30.71 1.76 13.46
CA ILE A 631 29.83 2.06 14.59
C ILE A 631 29.85 0.89 15.58
N SER A 632 29.98 1.20 16.87
CA SER A 632 29.93 0.23 17.97
C SER A 632 28.58 0.32 18.67
N VAL A 633 28.02 -0.83 19.01
CA VAL A 633 26.62 -0.94 19.45
C VAL A 633 26.53 -1.86 20.65
N GLN A 634 25.99 -1.33 21.75
CA GLN A 634 25.57 -2.15 22.89
C GLN A 634 24.08 -2.48 22.75
N LEU A 635 23.77 -3.76 22.57
CA LEU A 635 22.44 -4.29 22.36
C LEU A 635 21.87 -4.90 23.65
N GLY A 636 20.59 -4.71 23.91
CA GLY A 636 19.88 -5.33 25.03
C GLY A 636 18.37 -5.41 24.83
N ILE A 637 17.67 -6.04 25.78
CA ILE A 637 16.21 -6.08 25.85
C ILE A 637 15.74 -5.45 27.16
N GLU A 638 14.86 -4.46 27.05
CA GLU A 638 14.07 -3.92 28.16
C GLU A 638 12.85 -4.82 28.37
N ALA A 639 12.69 -5.32 29.60
CA ALA A 639 11.64 -6.26 29.98
C ALA A 639 10.92 -5.80 31.27
N PRO A 640 9.71 -6.33 31.56
CA PRO A 640 9.00 -5.99 32.79
C PRO A 640 9.80 -6.31 34.06
N GLN A 641 9.48 -5.62 35.16
CA GLN A 641 10.17 -5.83 36.44
C GLN A 641 10.14 -7.31 36.86
N ARG A 642 11.29 -7.80 37.37
CA ARG A 642 11.54 -9.18 37.81
C ARG A 642 11.64 -10.23 36.70
N TRP A 643 11.56 -9.85 35.43
CA TRP A 643 11.87 -10.75 34.32
C TRP A 643 13.39 -10.84 34.14
N SER A 644 13.89 -12.04 33.81
CA SER A 644 15.31 -12.28 33.56
C SER A 644 15.59 -12.24 32.06
N VAL A 645 16.59 -11.47 31.65
CA VAL A 645 17.10 -11.42 30.27
C VAL A 645 18.54 -11.92 30.26
N LYS A 646 18.86 -12.90 29.40
CA LYS A 646 20.20 -13.49 29.29
C LYS A 646 20.66 -13.61 27.82
N PRO A 647 21.86 -13.13 27.47
CA PRO A 647 22.72 -12.25 28.29
C PRO A 647 22.05 -10.89 28.54
N ALA A 648 22.54 -10.10 29.50
CA ALA A 648 21.96 -8.79 29.81
C ALA A 648 22.20 -7.78 28.67
N THR A 649 23.41 -7.79 28.11
CA THR A 649 23.80 -7.00 26.95
C THR A 649 24.72 -7.80 26.03
N ILE A 650 24.80 -7.37 24.76
CA ILE A 650 25.71 -7.91 23.74
C ILE A 650 26.36 -6.73 23.01
N GLU A 651 27.68 -6.77 22.86
CA GLU A 651 28.41 -5.77 22.06
C GLU A 651 28.50 -6.23 20.60
N LEU A 652 28.14 -5.34 19.68
CA LEU A 652 28.22 -5.51 18.23
C LEU A 652 29.07 -4.37 17.64
N ALA A 653 29.71 -4.63 16.52
CA ALA A 653 30.44 -3.61 15.77
C ALA A 653 30.27 -3.81 14.28
N PHE A 654 30.04 -2.71 13.58
CA PHE A 654 29.89 -2.65 12.13
C PHE A 654 30.99 -1.79 11.55
N LYS A 655 31.42 -2.09 10.32
CA LYS A 655 32.49 -1.37 9.63
C LYS A 655 32.01 -0.51 8.47
N ARG A 656 30.82 -0.83 7.92
CA ARG A 656 30.26 -0.18 6.73
C ARG A 656 28.74 -0.28 6.71
N GLU A 657 28.14 0.52 5.84
CA GLU A 657 26.71 0.56 5.56
C GLU A 657 26.23 -0.80 5.01
N GLY A 658 25.03 -1.21 5.42
CA GLY A 658 24.39 -2.44 5.01
C GLY A 658 24.82 -3.69 5.78
N GLU A 659 25.83 -3.61 6.66
CA GLU A 659 26.17 -4.74 7.54
C GLU A 659 25.05 -4.99 8.56
N ARG A 660 24.84 -6.28 8.83
CA ARG A 660 23.81 -6.76 9.75
C ARG A 660 24.41 -7.77 10.72
N ALA A 661 23.91 -7.75 11.94
CA ALA A 661 24.25 -8.74 12.95
C ALA A 661 23.00 -9.09 13.75
N SER A 662 22.89 -10.36 14.09
CA SER A 662 21.78 -10.89 14.87
C SER A 662 22.29 -11.44 16.19
N ALA A 663 21.51 -11.24 17.23
CA ALA A 663 21.82 -11.66 18.59
C ALA A 663 20.58 -12.26 19.25
N SER A 664 20.76 -13.31 20.04
CA SER A 664 19.66 -14.00 20.71
C SER A 664 19.67 -13.71 22.20
N PHE A 665 18.49 -13.45 22.76
CA PHE A 665 18.26 -13.23 24.17
C PHE A 665 17.24 -14.23 24.68
N SER A 666 17.58 -14.94 25.75
CA SER A 666 16.62 -15.73 26.52
C SER A 666 15.93 -14.83 27.53
N VAL A 667 14.61 -14.71 27.42
CA VAL A 667 13.77 -13.95 28.33
C VAL A 667 12.92 -14.94 29.13
N THR A 668 13.01 -14.86 30.45
CA THR A 668 12.32 -15.77 31.39
C THR A 668 11.42 -14.95 32.32
N PRO A 669 10.09 -15.13 32.25
CA PRO A 669 9.16 -14.56 33.23
C PRO A 669 9.41 -15.14 34.64
N PRO A 670 9.03 -14.43 35.71
CA PRO A 670 9.06 -15.00 37.06
C PRO A 670 8.12 -16.21 37.16
N GLN A 671 8.43 -17.17 38.05
CA GLN A 671 7.65 -18.41 38.20
C GLN A 671 6.17 -18.17 38.53
N ASN A 672 5.87 -17.09 39.24
CA ASN A 672 4.52 -16.65 39.61
C ASN A 672 3.95 -15.57 38.67
N VAL A 673 4.42 -15.50 37.42
CA VAL A 673 3.82 -14.61 36.41
C VAL A 673 2.34 -14.94 36.24
N VAL A 674 1.51 -13.90 36.22
CA VAL A 674 0.06 -14.03 36.03
C VAL A 674 -0.24 -14.10 34.53
N ALA A 675 -1.28 -14.83 34.15
CA ALA A 675 -1.78 -14.80 32.77
C ALA A 675 -2.13 -13.36 32.34
N GLY A 676 -1.84 -13.02 31.09
CA GLY A 676 -2.03 -11.68 30.54
C GLY A 676 -0.99 -11.34 29.46
N SER A 677 -1.09 -10.10 29.00
CA SER A 677 -0.25 -9.53 27.94
C SER A 677 0.91 -8.73 28.53
N TYR A 678 2.13 -9.01 28.08
CA TYR A 678 3.35 -8.32 28.49
C TYR A 678 4.11 -7.83 27.26
N GLN A 679 4.97 -6.85 27.45
CA GLN A 679 5.75 -6.29 26.35
C GLN A 679 7.23 -6.26 26.71
N ILE A 680 8.07 -6.61 25.74
CA ILE A 680 9.52 -6.40 25.80
C ILE A 680 9.95 -5.55 24.60
N ARG A 681 11.08 -4.85 24.74
CA ARG A 681 11.61 -3.95 23.71
C ARG A 681 13.10 -4.19 23.50
N ALA A 682 13.54 -4.30 22.25
CA ALA A 682 14.97 -4.31 21.97
C ALA A 682 15.49 -2.87 21.84
N VAL A 683 16.68 -2.65 22.40
CA VAL A 683 17.35 -1.35 22.40
C VAL A 683 18.80 -1.51 22.00
N ALA A 684 19.27 -0.63 21.12
CA ALA A 684 20.67 -0.52 20.74
C ALA A 684 21.18 0.86 21.14
N ARG A 685 22.32 0.92 21.83
CA ARG A 685 22.99 2.15 22.24
C ARG A 685 24.30 2.32 21.49
N SER A 686 24.53 3.52 20.96
CA SER A 686 25.80 3.91 20.34
C SER A 686 26.14 5.33 20.79
N GLY A 687 27.13 5.48 21.66
CA GLY A 687 27.37 6.74 22.38
C GLY A 687 26.13 7.14 23.19
N ASP A 688 25.68 8.38 23.03
CA ASP A 688 24.49 8.92 23.72
C ASP A 688 23.17 8.63 22.97
N GLN A 689 23.22 7.99 21.80
CA GLN A 689 22.03 7.72 20.99
C GLN A 689 21.41 6.37 21.32
N LEU A 690 20.08 6.35 21.44
CA LEU A 690 19.26 5.17 21.66
C LEU A 690 18.44 4.86 20.40
N PHE A 691 18.52 3.62 19.95
CA PHE A 691 17.75 3.11 18.81
C PHE A 691 16.84 1.98 19.27
N SER A 692 15.55 2.12 19.02
CA SER A 692 14.52 1.16 19.44
C SER A 692 13.41 0.99 18.41
N ARG A 693 13.72 1.24 17.15
CA ARG A 693 12.83 1.10 16.00
C ARG A 693 13.56 0.33 14.90
N TYR A 694 12.79 -0.38 14.08
CA TYR A 694 13.24 -0.83 12.77
C TYR A 694 12.35 -0.25 11.69
N TYR A 695 12.72 -0.47 10.45
CA TYR A 695 11.83 -0.26 9.32
C TYR A 695 11.67 -1.54 8.49
N GLN A 696 10.45 -1.77 8.04
CA GLN A 696 10.15 -2.68 6.94
C GLN A 696 10.35 -1.93 5.62
N VAL A 697 11.10 -2.53 4.70
CA VAL A 697 11.24 -1.97 3.34
C VAL A 697 10.10 -2.49 2.48
N ILE A 698 9.28 -1.56 1.99
CA ILE A 698 8.19 -1.82 1.06
C ILE A 698 8.71 -1.51 -0.35
N ALA A 699 9.03 -2.55 -1.11
CA ALA A 699 9.57 -2.42 -2.45
C ALA A 699 9.00 -3.49 -3.38
N TYR A 700 8.42 -3.06 -4.50
CA TYR A 700 8.02 -3.93 -5.61
C TYR A 700 8.44 -3.29 -6.94
N PRO A 701 8.54 -4.06 -8.04
CA PRO A 701 9.02 -3.53 -9.32
C PRO A 701 8.18 -2.35 -9.88
N HIS A 702 6.90 -2.27 -9.53
CA HIS A 702 5.98 -1.25 -10.05
C HIS A 702 5.82 -0.01 -9.17
N ILE A 703 6.44 0.05 -7.98
CA ILE A 703 6.25 1.14 -7.00
C ILE A 703 7.56 1.80 -6.53
N GLU A 704 7.47 2.98 -5.90
CA GLU A 704 8.61 3.53 -5.14
C GLU A 704 8.95 2.69 -3.92
N THR A 705 10.23 2.67 -3.54
CA THR A 705 10.67 2.12 -2.26
C THR A 705 10.19 3.04 -1.14
N ARG A 706 9.42 2.48 -0.21
CA ARG A 706 8.98 3.18 1.01
C ARG A 706 9.46 2.43 2.24
N TYR A 707 9.68 3.16 3.33
CA TYR A 707 10.13 2.64 4.59
C TYR A 707 9.02 2.79 5.62
N LEU A 708 8.54 1.67 6.14
CA LEU A 708 7.51 1.62 7.19
C LEU A 708 8.18 1.38 8.53
N TYR A 709 8.11 2.34 9.43
CA TYR A 709 8.82 2.30 10.69
C TYR A 709 7.99 1.69 11.82
N HIS A 710 8.58 0.75 12.56
CA HIS A 710 7.93 0.03 13.65
C HIS A 710 8.74 0.16 14.94
N PRO A 711 8.07 0.17 16.11
CA PRO A 711 8.76 -0.02 17.37
C PRO A 711 9.40 -1.42 17.44
N SER A 712 10.59 -1.52 18.02
CA SER A 712 11.29 -2.79 18.22
C SER A 712 10.74 -3.54 19.42
N VAL A 713 9.53 -4.06 19.28
CA VAL A 713 8.71 -4.57 20.38
C VAL A 713 8.21 -5.98 20.07
N SER A 714 8.17 -6.81 21.11
CA SER A 714 7.48 -8.09 21.09
C SER A 714 6.42 -8.16 22.19
N ASN A 715 5.22 -8.61 21.84
CA ASN A 715 4.15 -8.88 22.78
C ASN A 715 4.23 -10.35 23.24
N ILE A 716 4.17 -10.57 24.54
CA ILE A 716 4.21 -11.90 25.15
C ILE A 716 2.85 -12.16 25.78
N GLU A 717 2.13 -13.12 25.22
CA GLU A 717 0.79 -13.50 25.66
C GLU A 717 0.86 -14.79 26.47
N ILE A 718 0.45 -14.71 27.73
CA ILE A 718 0.45 -15.86 28.66
C ILE A 718 -0.99 -16.21 29.00
N PHE A 719 -1.46 -17.39 28.62
CA PHE A 719 -2.82 -17.85 28.90
C PHE A 719 -2.91 -19.38 28.92
N ASP A 720 -4.01 -19.90 29.47
CA ASP A 720 -4.27 -21.34 29.52
C ASP A 720 -4.63 -21.88 28.13
N VAL A 721 -3.80 -22.77 27.62
CA VAL A 721 -4.05 -23.51 26.38
C VAL A 721 -3.29 -24.83 26.41
N ASP A 722 -4.00 -25.91 26.09
CA ASP A 722 -3.44 -27.24 25.96
C ASP A 722 -3.50 -27.71 24.50
N VAL A 723 -2.57 -28.60 24.14
CA VAL A 723 -2.55 -29.35 22.88
C VAL A 723 -2.41 -30.83 23.21
N ALA A 724 -2.95 -31.73 22.38
CA ALA A 724 -2.71 -33.15 22.58
C ALA A 724 -1.21 -33.48 22.46
N GLN A 725 -0.76 -34.47 23.22
CA GLN A 725 0.66 -34.81 23.29
C GLN A 725 1.17 -35.38 21.95
N ALA A 726 2.41 -35.02 21.60
CA ALA A 726 3.14 -35.53 20.45
C ALA A 726 2.36 -35.42 19.11
N LEU A 727 1.73 -34.27 18.87
CA LEU A 727 1.03 -33.97 17.62
C LEU A 727 2.02 -33.66 16.49
N LYS A 728 1.78 -34.31 15.34
CA LYS A 728 2.42 -33.97 14.05
C LYS A 728 1.39 -33.39 13.09
N VAL A 729 1.59 -32.15 12.66
CA VAL A 729 0.68 -31.45 11.74
C VAL A 729 1.37 -31.18 10.41
N GLY A 730 0.74 -31.61 9.31
CA GLY A 730 1.13 -31.18 7.96
C GLY A 730 0.44 -29.86 7.61
N TYR A 731 1.17 -28.86 7.13
CA TYR A 731 0.59 -27.56 6.75
C TYR A 731 0.80 -27.25 5.26
N ILE A 732 -0.27 -27.01 4.53
CA ILE A 732 -0.26 -26.64 3.10
C ILE A 732 -0.46 -25.13 3.02
N ALA A 733 0.63 -24.39 2.79
CA ALA A 733 0.57 -22.93 2.67
C ALA A 733 -0.28 -22.49 1.47
N GLY A 734 -1.14 -21.49 1.70
CA GLY A 734 -1.89 -20.77 0.68
C GLY A 734 -1.34 -19.37 0.41
N ALA A 735 -2.20 -18.36 0.29
CA ALA A 735 -1.81 -16.99 -0.12
C ALA A 735 -1.11 -16.15 0.99
N GLY A 736 -0.59 -16.81 2.04
CA GLY A 736 0.12 -16.19 3.16
C GLY A 736 -0.74 -16.10 4.44
N ASP A 737 -0.29 -16.80 5.49
CA ASP A 737 -0.80 -16.70 6.86
C ASP A 737 0.32 -17.10 7.85
N ALA A 738 0.08 -16.95 9.15
CA ALA A 738 1.03 -17.36 10.20
C ALA A 738 0.44 -18.42 11.17
N VAL A 739 -0.48 -19.26 10.68
CA VAL A 739 -1.14 -20.29 11.51
C VAL A 739 -0.17 -21.41 11.88
N ALA A 740 0.73 -21.81 10.98
CA ALA A 740 1.76 -22.81 11.25
C ALA A 740 2.67 -22.38 12.42
N GLN A 741 3.15 -21.14 12.39
CA GLN A 741 4.01 -20.57 13.43
C GLN A 741 3.27 -20.42 14.77
N ALA A 742 1.97 -20.16 14.75
CA ALA A 742 1.14 -20.15 15.96
C ALA A 742 1.08 -21.54 16.62
N LEU A 743 0.94 -22.61 15.83
CA LEU A 743 0.96 -23.99 16.34
C LEU A 743 2.32 -24.40 16.91
N GLU A 744 3.42 -24.01 16.24
CA GLU A 744 4.78 -24.28 16.73
C GLU A 744 5.03 -23.67 18.12
N GLN A 745 4.47 -22.49 18.40
CA GLN A 745 4.55 -21.85 19.72
C GLN A 745 3.86 -22.64 20.84
N LEU A 746 2.88 -23.48 20.48
CA LEU A 746 2.23 -24.43 21.40
C LEU A 746 3.00 -25.75 21.55
N GLY A 747 4.17 -25.89 20.92
CA GLY A 747 4.99 -27.11 20.94
C GLY A 747 4.51 -28.21 19.99
N VAL A 748 3.67 -27.88 19.00
CA VAL A 748 3.23 -28.82 17.96
C VAL A 748 4.34 -28.99 16.92
N GLU A 749 4.62 -30.23 16.50
CA GLU A 749 5.54 -30.49 15.38
C GLU A 749 4.82 -30.19 14.07
N VAL A 750 5.14 -29.06 13.43
CA VAL A 750 4.55 -28.65 12.16
C VAL A 750 5.52 -28.92 11.01
N LYS A 751 5.04 -29.53 9.94
CA LYS A 751 5.78 -29.74 8.69
C LYS A 751 5.05 -29.05 7.55
N MET A 752 5.69 -28.04 6.96
CA MET A 752 5.25 -27.46 5.70
C MET A 752 5.29 -28.51 4.59
N LEU A 753 4.15 -28.73 3.92
CA LEU A 753 3.97 -29.70 2.85
C LEU A 753 4.22 -29.05 1.49
N GLU A 754 5.29 -29.48 0.85
CA GLU A 754 5.70 -29.03 -0.47
C GLU A 754 5.07 -29.90 -1.57
N ALA A 755 5.24 -29.50 -2.83
CA ALA A 755 4.68 -30.21 -3.98
C ALA A 755 5.04 -31.72 -4.00
N ASN A 756 6.27 -32.08 -3.63
CA ASN A 756 6.71 -33.48 -3.57
C ASN A 756 6.04 -34.26 -2.43
N ASP A 757 5.82 -33.63 -1.27
CA ASP A 757 5.09 -34.25 -0.17
C ASP A 757 3.64 -34.58 -0.60
N LEU A 758 3.00 -33.63 -1.28
CA LEU A 758 1.63 -33.78 -1.80
C LEU A 758 1.53 -34.74 -2.97
N ALA A 759 2.58 -34.91 -3.78
CA ALA A 759 2.57 -35.84 -4.92
C ALA A 759 2.86 -37.29 -4.52
N SER A 760 3.85 -37.52 -3.64
CA SER A 760 4.32 -38.88 -3.32
C SER A 760 4.67 -39.12 -1.86
N GLY A 761 4.71 -38.10 -1.01
CA GLY A 761 5.04 -38.24 0.41
C GLY A 761 4.04 -39.08 1.22
N ASP A 762 4.50 -39.71 2.29
CA ASP A 762 3.62 -40.42 3.23
C ASP A 762 2.86 -39.41 4.11
N LEU A 763 1.57 -39.25 3.81
CA LEU A 763 0.66 -38.36 4.54
C LEU A 763 0.15 -38.98 5.84
N SER A 764 0.23 -40.30 6.01
CA SER A 764 -0.33 -41.00 7.18
C SER A 764 0.41 -40.73 8.49
N LYS A 765 1.63 -40.19 8.41
CA LYS A 765 2.44 -39.79 9.56
C LYS A 765 1.94 -38.53 10.29
N TYR A 766 0.98 -37.80 9.71
CA TYR A 766 0.41 -36.59 10.30
C TYR A 766 -0.90 -36.90 11.00
N ASP A 767 -1.04 -36.43 12.24
CA ASP A 767 -2.28 -36.52 13.02
C ASP A 767 -3.37 -35.62 12.40
N ALA A 768 -2.97 -34.45 11.91
CA ALA A 768 -3.82 -33.57 11.14
C ALA A 768 -3.06 -32.94 9.97
N ILE A 769 -3.76 -32.65 8.88
CA ILE A 769 -3.29 -31.81 7.79
C ILE A 769 -4.17 -30.57 7.73
N VAL A 770 -3.55 -29.39 7.57
CA VAL A 770 -4.24 -28.11 7.44
C VAL A 770 -3.96 -27.54 6.05
N ALA A 771 -5.00 -27.20 5.30
CA ALA A 771 -4.90 -26.33 4.14
C ALA A 771 -5.12 -24.87 4.58
N GLY A 772 -4.12 -24.03 4.29
CA GLY A 772 -4.12 -22.60 4.56
C GLY A 772 -5.17 -21.83 3.76
N ILE A 773 -5.28 -20.55 4.04
CA ILE A 773 -6.25 -19.68 3.37
C ILE A 773 -5.96 -19.57 1.88
N ARG A 774 -7.00 -19.64 1.04
CA ARG A 774 -6.89 -19.52 -0.43
C ARG A 774 -5.89 -20.51 -1.06
N ALA A 775 -5.53 -21.61 -0.39
CA ALA A 775 -4.61 -22.61 -0.91
C ALA A 775 -5.06 -23.16 -2.28
N TYR A 776 -6.36 -23.38 -2.50
CA TYR A 776 -6.90 -23.84 -3.79
C TYR A 776 -6.86 -22.80 -4.91
N GLU A 777 -6.64 -21.52 -4.61
CA GLU A 777 -6.48 -20.47 -5.63
C GLU A 777 -5.03 -20.42 -6.14
N VAL A 778 -4.06 -20.61 -5.23
CA VAL A 778 -2.63 -20.36 -5.53
C VAL A 778 -1.78 -21.63 -5.69
N ARG A 779 -2.24 -22.80 -5.23
CA ARG A 779 -1.48 -24.07 -5.28
C ARG A 779 -2.03 -25.05 -6.31
N ARG A 780 -1.47 -25.04 -7.52
CA ARG A 780 -1.81 -26.03 -8.57
C ARG A 780 -1.44 -27.47 -8.19
N ASP A 781 -0.38 -27.64 -7.40
CA ASP A 781 0.06 -28.94 -6.88
C ASP A 781 -0.91 -29.52 -5.84
N LEU A 782 -1.56 -28.67 -5.02
CA LEU A 782 -2.66 -29.08 -4.13
C LEU A 782 -3.84 -29.58 -4.96
N ILE A 783 -4.29 -28.79 -5.94
CA ILE A 783 -5.40 -29.15 -6.84
C ILE A 783 -5.13 -30.51 -7.49
N ALA A 784 -3.94 -30.69 -8.07
CA ALA A 784 -3.57 -31.91 -8.79
C ALA A 784 -3.56 -33.16 -7.89
N ASN A 785 -3.32 -33.00 -6.59
CA ASN A 785 -3.14 -34.11 -5.66
C ASN A 785 -4.26 -34.24 -4.60
N ASN A 786 -5.36 -33.50 -4.73
CA ASN A 786 -6.42 -33.47 -3.72
C ASN A 786 -7.00 -34.85 -3.38
N VAL A 787 -7.07 -35.76 -4.35
CA VAL A 787 -7.54 -37.14 -4.13
C VAL A 787 -6.72 -37.85 -3.04
N ARG A 788 -5.40 -37.61 -2.97
CA ARG A 788 -4.53 -38.21 -1.93
C ARG A 788 -4.87 -37.68 -0.53
N LEU A 789 -5.29 -36.42 -0.42
CA LEU A 789 -5.75 -35.84 0.85
C LEU A 789 -7.09 -36.45 1.28
N LEU A 790 -8.02 -36.65 0.35
CA LEU A 790 -9.26 -37.35 0.63
C LEU A 790 -9.02 -38.82 1.01
N ASP A 791 -8.06 -39.50 0.37
CA ASP A 791 -7.64 -40.86 0.74
C ASP A 791 -7.02 -40.91 2.15
N TYR A 792 -6.21 -39.91 2.51
CA TYR A 792 -5.68 -39.73 3.86
C TYR A 792 -6.80 -39.61 4.90
N VAL A 793 -7.82 -38.77 4.65
CA VAL A 793 -9.00 -38.67 5.53
C VAL A 793 -9.73 -40.02 5.59
N ARG A 794 -9.96 -40.66 4.45
CA ARG A 794 -10.67 -41.96 4.37
C ARG A 794 -10.01 -43.02 5.27
N ARG A 795 -8.69 -42.95 5.47
CA ARG A 795 -7.88 -43.87 6.29
C ARG A 795 -7.69 -43.44 7.75
N GLY A 796 -8.39 -42.41 8.24
CA GLY A 796 -8.34 -42.00 9.64
C GLY A 796 -7.73 -40.62 9.89
N GLY A 797 -7.22 -39.95 8.85
CA GLY A 797 -6.63 -38.62 8.97
C GLY A 797 -7.65 -37.53 9.28
N VAL A 798 -7.18 -36.43 9.89
CA VAL A 798 -7.97 -35.20 10.07
C VAL A 798 -7.50 -34.17 9.06
N PHE A 799 -8.37 -33.72 8.16
CA PHE A 799 -8.06 -32.66 7.19
C PHE A 799 -8.88 -31.41 7.49
N ILE A 800 -8.19 -30.32 7.81
CA ILE A 800 -8.78 -29.02 8.12
C ILE A 800 -8.55 -28.10 6.92
N VAL A 801 -9.62 -27.61 6.32
CA VAL A 801 -9.58 -26.66 5.21
C VAL A 801 -10.08 -25.33 5.73
N GLN A 802 -9.16 -24.36 5.87
CA GLN A 802 -9.52 -22.98 6.17
C GLN A 802 -10.25 -22.35 4.97
N TYR A 803 -10.70 -21.10 5.11
CA TYR A 803 -11.46 -20.46 4.06
C TYR A 803 -10.69 -20.48 2.73
N ASN A 804 -11.40 -20.86 1.67
CA ASN A 804 -10.92 -20.86 0.30
C ASN A 804 -12.01 -20.22 -0.57
N LYS A 805 -11.59 -19.69 -1.72
CA LYS A 805 -12.50 -19.04 -2.67
C LYS A 805 -13.28 -20.10 -3.48
N TYR A 806 -13.86 -19.68 -4.59
CA TYR A 806 -14.79 -20.48 -5.38
C TYR A 806 -14.16 -21.71 -6.05
N GLU A 807 -12.83 -21.72 -6.25
CA GLU A 807 -12.07 -22.82 -6.84
C GLU A 807 -12.24 -24.13 -6.06
N LEU A 808 -12.40 -24.05 -4.73
CA LEU A 808 -12.70 -25.21 -3.88
C LEU A 808 -13.97 -25.93 -4.33
N ILE A 809 -15.00 -25.13 -4.66
CA ILE A 809 -16.34 -25.60 -5.02
C ILE A 809 -16.37 -26.01 -6.50
N GLU A 810 -15.83 -25.16 -7.39
CA GLU A 810 -15.79 -25.40 -8.83
C GLU A 810 -15.03 -26.69 -9.17
N GLY A 811 -13.97 -26.98 -8.44
CA GLY A 811 -13.19 -28.21 -8.59
C GLY A 811 -13.75 -29.43 -7.86
N ASN A 812 -14.85 -29.31 -7.11
CA ASN A 812 -15.42 -30.38 -6.27
C ASN A 812 -14.38 -31.06 -5.37
N PHE A 813 -13.53 -30.28 -4.71
CA PHE A 813 -12.41 -30.83 -3.94
C PHE A 813 -12.79 -31.31 -2.52
N ALA A 814 -14.00 -31.01 -2.04
CA ALA A 814 -14.51 -31.49 -0.76
C ALA A 814 -15.04 -32.95 -0.86
N PRO A 815 -15.10 -33.72 0.25
CA PRO A 815 -15.56 -35.12 0.23
C PRO A 815 -16.98 -35.32 -0.30
N TYR A 816 -17.87 -34.36 0.00
CA TYR A 816 -19.27 -34.32 -0.43
C TYR A 816 -19.66 -32.90 -0.88
N PRO A 817 -20.74 -32.75 -1.67
CA PRO A 817 -21.14 -31.45 -2.22
C PRO A 817 -21.30 -30.35 -1.18
N ILE A 818 -20.75 -29.18 -1.50
CA ILE A 818 -20.84 -27.93 -0.73
C ILE A 818 -21.05 -26.77 -1.71
N LYS A 819 -21.67 -25.68 -1.27
CA LYS A 819 -21.86 -24.46 -2.08
C LYS A 819 -21.56 -23.21 -1.27
N MET A 820 -21.21 -22.14 -1.98
CA MET A 820 -21.10 -20.77 -1.47
C MET A 820 -21.95 -19.86 -2.35
N ARG A 821 -22.58 -18.84 -1.76
CA ARG A 821 -23.24 -17.79 -2.54
C ARG A 821 -22.23 -16.96 -3.33
N ARG A 822 -22.72 -16.22 -4.32
CA ARG A 822 -21.97 -15.19 -5.06
C ARG A 822 -22.79 -13.89 -5.04
N PRO A 823 -22.36 -12.83 -4.34
CA PRO A 823 -21.20 -12.79 -3.43
C PRO A 823 -21.33 -13.79 -2.27
N HIS A 824 -20.21 -14.24 -1.72
CA HIS A 824 -20.18 -15.21 -0.63
C HIS A 824 -20.65 -14.61 0.70
N ASP A 825 -21.17 -15.48 1.56
CA ASP A 825 -21.59 -15.11 2.90
C ASP A 825 -20.37 -14.86 3.82
N ARG A 826 -20.50 -13.86 4.69
CA ARG A 826 -19.49 -13.44 5.68
C ARG A 826 -20.14 -12.81 6.90
N VAL A 827 -19.40 -12.73 8.01
CA VAL A 827 -19.78 -12.04 9.25
C VAL A 827 -18.68 -11.04 9.59
N THR A 828 -18.99 -9.76 9.46
CA THR A 828 -17.99 -8.68 9.45
C THR A 828 -17.80 -7.98 10.78
N VAL A 829 -18.78 -8.01 11.67
CA VAL A 829 -18.67 -7.41 13.00
C VAL A 829 -17.82 -8.31 13.90
N GLU A 830 -16.68 -7.80 14.35
CA GLU A 830 -15.72 -8.56 15.20
C GLU A 830 -16.32 -9.00 16.54
N GLU A 831 -17.30 -8.26 17.06
CA GLU A 831 -18.02 -8.58 18.30
C GLU A 831 -19.24 -9.48 18.09
N ALA A 832 -19.57 -9.86 16.86
CA ALA A 832 -20.75 -10.69 16.57
C ALA A 832 -20.75 -11.97 17.46
N PRO A 833 -21.83 -12.27 18.19
CA PRO A 833 -21.90 -13.45 19.04
C PRO A 833 -21.71 -14.75 18.23
N VAL A 834 -21.05 -15.74 18.86
CA VAL A 834 -20.89 -17.07 18.27
C VAL A 834 -21.62 -18.10 19.14
N THR A 835 -22.57 -18.79 18.54
CA THR A 835 -23.34 -19.86 19.19
C THR A 835 -22.69 -21.21 18.91
N ILE A 836 -22.39 -21.96 19.95
CA ILE A 836 -21.92 -23.36 19.84
C ILE A 836 -23.14 -24.27 19.63
N LEU A 837 -23.23 -24.89 18.46
CA LEU A 837 -24.40 -25.72 18.09
C LEU A 837 -24.32 -27.14 18.65
N GLU A 838 -23.11 -27.68 18.80
CA GLU A 838 -22.85 -29.04 19.24
C GLU A 838 -21.93 -29.02 20.49
N PRO A 839 -22.42 -28.54 21.66
CA PRO A 839 -21.58 -28.24 22.82
C PRO A 839 -20.88 -29.45 23.45
N GLN A 840 -21.33 -30.67 23.13
CA GLN A 840 -20.70 -31.93 23.57
C GLN A 840 -19.67 -32.46 22.57
N HIS A 841 -19.55 -31.86 21.38
CA HIS A 841 -18.59 -32.31 20.38
C HIS A 841 -17.15 -32.17 20.92
N PRO A 842 -16.25 -33.14 20.65
CA PRO A 842 -14.89 -33.12 21.19
C PRO A 842 -14.11 -31.84 20.86
N ILE A 843 -14.37 -31.21 19.72
CA ILE A 843 -13.74 -29.93 19.31
C ILE A 843 -13.94 -28.79 20.34
N PHE A 844 -14.97 -28.84 21.18
CA PHE A 844 -15.25 -27.83 22.21
C PHE A 844 -14.87 -28.29 23.62
N ASN A 845 -14.36 -29.52 23.76
CA ASN A 845 -14.15 -30.15 25.06
C ASN A 845 -12.77 -30.82 25.20
N PHE A 846 -11.98 -30.94 24.13
CA PHE A 846 -10.69 -31.59 24.16
C PHE A 846 -9.65 -30.95 23.22
N PRO A 847 -8.42 -30.69 23.71
CA PRO A 847 -8.01 -30.75 25.12
C PRO A 847 -8.55 -29.57 25.95
N ASN A 848 -9.00 -28.49 25.31
CA ASN A 848 -9.51 -27.31 25.99
C ASN A 848 -11.05 -27.34 26.07
N LYS A 849 -11.61 -26.91 27.21
CA LYS A 849 -13.03 -26.56 27.31
C LYS A 849 -13.27 -25.18 26.70
N ILE A 850 -14.05 -25.13 25.61
CA ILE A 850 -14.42 -23.92 24.89
C ILE A 850 -15.78 -23.42 25.36
N THR A 851 -15.87 -22.10 25.53
CA THR A 851 -17.08 -21.38 25.94
C THR A 851 -17.26 -20.12 25.07
N GLU A 852 -18.35 -19.39 25.26
CA GLU A 852 -18.58 -18.12 24.56
C GLU A 852 -17.46 -17.10 24.79
N ALA A 853 -16.80 -17.13 25.95
CA ALA A 853 -15.69 -16.24 26.27
C ALA A 853 -14.47 -16.41 25.33
N ASP A 854 -14.31 -17.57 24.70
CA ASP A 854 -13.23 -17.84 23.74
C ASP A 854 -13.43 -17.09 22.40
N PHE A 855 -14.58 -16.44 22.21
CA PHE A 855 -14.87 -15.59 21.06
C PHE A 855 -14.71 -14.09 21.37
N HIS A 856 -14.27 -13.71 22.58
CA HIS A 856 -14.00 -12.31 22.91
C HIS A 856 -12.63 -11.84 22.40
N GLY A 857 -12.49 -10.54 22.14
CA GLY A 857 -11.21 -9.91 21.75
C GLY A 857 -10.72 -10.29 20.35
N TRP A 858 -11.60 -10.83 19.49
CA TRP A 858 -11.28 -11.03 18.09
C TRP A 858 -11.10 -9.69 17.39
N VAL A 859 -10.25 -9.67 16.36
CA VAL A 859 -9.94 -8.50 15.56
C VAL A 859 -10.51 -8.64 14.14
N HIS A 860 -10.95 -7.52 13.57
CA HIS A 860 -11.39 -7.37 12.18
C HIS A 860 -12.74 -8.03 11.84
N GLU A 861 -12.76 -9.26 11.29
CA GLU A 861 -14.02 -9.97 10.92
C GLU A 861 -14.06 -11.36 11.56
N ARG A 862 -15.27 -11.89 11.82
CA ARG A 862 -15.42 -13.27 12.32
C ARG A 862 -15.01 -14.28 11.27
N GLY A 863 -15.39 -14.06 10.02
CA GLY A 863 -15.01 -14.95 8.93
C GLY A 863 -15.66 -14.58 7.62
N LEU A 864 -15.25 -15.30 6.58
CA LEU A 864 -15.64 -15.07 5.20
C LEU A 864 -15.65 -16.38 4.41
N TYR A 865 -16.42 -16.41 3.33
CA TYR A 865 -16.70 -17.60 2.52
C TYR A 865 -17.45 -18.69 3.30
N PHE A 866 -18.43 -18.29 4.12
CA PHE A 866 -19.31 -19.25 4.78
C PHE A 866 -20.01 -20.13 3.73
N LEU A 867 -20.11 -21.44 4.01
CA LEU A 867 -20.90 -22.31 3.15
C LEU A 867 -22.37 -21.90 3.25
N SER A 868 -23.06 -21.88 2.12
CA SER A 868 -24.48 -21.55 2.06
C SER A 868 -25.35 -22.79 2.00
N GLU A 869 -24.84 -23.86 1.39
CA GLU A 869 -25.47 -25.18 1.34
C GLU A 869 -24.39 -26.27 1.46
N TRP A 870 -24.75 -27.39 2.04
CA TRP A 870 -23.89 -28.56 2.16
C TRP A 870 -24.72 -29.84 2.24
N ASP A 871 -24.10 -30.95 1.87
CA ASP A 871 -24.69 -32.28 2.00
C ASP A 871 -25.06 -32.61 3.46
N SER A 872 -26.16 -33.33 3.68
CA SER A 872 -26.69 -33.62 5.03
C SER A 872 -25.74 -34.40 5.94
N ARG A 873 -24.67 -35.00 5.39
CA ARG A 873 -23.60 -35.65 6.16
C ARG A 873 -22.72 -34.65 6.91
N TYR A 874 -22.63 -33.40 6.47
CA TYR A 874 -21.92 -32.38 7.21
C TYR A 874 -22.74 -31.89 8.40
N ARG A 875 -22.09 -31.84 9.56
CA ARG A 875 -22.65 -31.29 10.81
C ARG A 875 -22.10 -29.88 11.02
N PRO A 876 -22.95 -28.84 11.09
CA PRO A 876 -22.51 -27.51 11.48
C PRO A 876 -22.24 -27.46 12.98
N LEU A 877 -21.13 -26.86 13.38
CA LEU A 877 -20.65 -26.84 14.76
C LEU A 877 -20.84 -25.50 15.46
N MET A 878 -20.88 -24.41 14.70
CA MET A 878 -21.06 -23.05 15.21
C MET A 878 -22.02 -22.26 14.32
N ALA A 879 -22.63 -21.23 14.87
CA ALA A 879 -23.37 -20.23 14.14
C ALA A 879 -22.96 -18.82 14.58
N CYS A 880 -22.93 -17.87 13.65
CA CYS A 880 -22.80 -16.44 13.95
C CYS A 880 -23.42 -15.61 12.81
N ASN A 881 -23.71 -14.34 13.09
CA ASN A 881 -24.29 -13.41 12.12
C ASN A 881 -23.98 -11.97 12.50
N ASP A 882 -24.01 -11.08 11.52
CA ASP A 882 -24.01 -9.65 11.81
C ASP A 882 -25.36 -9.24 12.44
N PRO A 883 -25.41 -8.11 13.19
CA PRO A 883 -26.64 -7.62 13.78
C PRO A 883 -27.77 -7.48 12.74
N GLY A 884 -28.92 -8.09 13.04
CA GLY A 884 -30.10 -8.04 12.16
C GLY A 884 -30.14 -9.08 11.03
N GLU A 885 -29.13 -9.95 10.92
CA GLU A 885 -29.11 -11.06 9.96
C GLU A 885 -29.48 -12.41 10.59
N GLU A 886 -29.83 -13.39 9.75
CA GLU A 886 -30.05 -14.77 10.18
C GLU A 886 -28.73 -15.48 10.55
N PRO A 887 -28.72 -16.33 11.61
CA PRO A 887 -27.54 -17.08 12.02
C PRO A 887 -26.94 -17.94 10.89
N GLN A 888 -25.70 -17.66 10.50
CA GLN A 888 -24.98 -18.44 9.49
C GLN A 888 -24.32 -19.67 10.13
N ARG A 889 -24.72 -20.87 9.69
CA ARG A 889 -24.25 -22.16 10.24
C ARG A 889 -23.11 -22.82 9.45
N GLY A 890 -22.78 -22.27 8.28
CA GLY A 890 -21.75 -22.80 7.38
C GLY A 890 -20.32 -22.36 7.71
N GLY A 891 -20.12 -21.68 8.85
CA GLY A 891 -18.82 -21.13 9.25
C GLY A 891 -17.84 -22.19 9.74
N MET A 892 -18.33 -23.28 10.34
CA MET A 892 -17.54 -24.45 10.67
C MET A 892 -18.40 -25.69 10.56
N VAL A 893 -18.10 -26.53 9.56
CA VAL A 893 -18.79 -27.80 9.33
C VAL A 893 -17.80 -28.95 9.39
N ILE A 894 -18.24 -30.09 9.93
CA ILE A 894 -17.45 -31.31 10.01
C ILE A 894 -18.20 -32.48 9.39
N VAL A 895 -17.47 -33.37 8.72
CA VAL A 895 -18.01 -34.64 8.24
C VAL A 895 -17.05 -35.77 8.53
N ASP A 896 -17.60 -36.92 8.91
CA ASP A 896 -16.86 -38.18 8.97
C ASP A 896 -16.76 -38.74 7.55
N TYR A 897 -15.53 -39.02 7.09
CA TYR A 897 -15.27 -39.55 5.75
C TYR A 897 -14.34 -40.75 5.85
N GLY A 898 -14.88 -41.95 5.65
CA GLY A 898 -14.19 -43.18 6.02
C GLY A 898 -13.96 -43.24 7.54
N GLN A 899 -12.72 -43.43 7.97
CA GLN A 899 -12.34 -43.49 9.38
C GLN A 899 -11.91 -42.13 9.95
N GLY A 900 -11.73 -41.12 9.10
CA GLY A 900 -11.20 -39.82 9.49
C GLY A 900 -12.24 -38.70 9.42
N LYS A 901 -11.75 -37.47 9.56
CA LYS A 901 -12.60 -36.27 9.66
C LYS A 901 -12.15 -35.21 8.66
N TYR A 902 -13.12 -34.61 7.98
CA TYR A 902 -12.91 -33.43 7.16
C TYR A 902 -13.61 -32.24 7.82
N ILE A 903 -12.89 -31.14 8.00
CA ILE A 903 -13.38 -29.91 8.61
C ILE A 903 -13.22 -28.79 7.60
N TYR A 904 -14.31 -28.09 7.30
CA TYR A 904 -14.24 -26.80 6.63
C TYR A 904 -14.48 -25.69 7.65
N THR A 905 -13.64 -24.66 7.67
CA THR A 905 -13.77 -23.52 8.57
C THR A 905 -13.54 -22.19 7.83
N ALA A 906 -14.56 -21.33 7.85
CA ALA A 906 -14.59 -20.00 7.25
C ALA A 906 -14.13 -18.89 8.22
N TYR A 907 -13.90 -19.23 9.49
CA TYR A 907 -13.49 -18.27 10.52
C TYR A 907 -12.08 -17.73 10.26
N ALA A 908 -11.86 -16.47 10.62
CA ALA A 908 -10.65 -15.71 10.27
C ALA A 908 -9.43 -16.04 11.16
N TRP A 909 -9.11 -17.32 11.35
CA TRP A 909 -7.99 -17.79 12.19
C TRP A 909 -6.65 -17.15 11.82
N PHE A 910 -6.44 -16.92 10.53
CA PHE A 910 -5.27 -16.25 9.96
C PHE A 910 -5.10 -14.79 10.46
N ARG A 911 -6.14 -14.16 11.00
CA ARG A 911 -6.06 -12.85 11.67
C ARG A 911 -5.96 -12.99 13.18
N GLN A 912 -6.71 -13.92 13.77
CA GLN A 912 -6.81 -14.06 15.23
C GLN A 912 -5.55 -14.66 15.86
N LEU A 913 -4.96 -15.68 15.25
CA LEU A 913 -3.76 -16.34 15.80
C LEU A 913 -2.54 -15.41 15.77
N PRO A 914 -2.26 -14.67 14.67
CA PRO A 914 -1.16 -13.71 14.68
C PRO A 914 -1.40 -12.50 15.59
N ALA A 915 -2.67 -12.17 15.88
CA ALA A 915 -3.04 -11.13 16.85
C ALA A 915 -2.93 -11.60 18.32
N GLY A 916 -2.71 -12.89 18.57
CA GLY A 916 -2.54 -13.40 19.94
C GLY A 916 -3.83 -13.73 20.68
N VAL A 917 -4.97 -13.83 19.98
CA VAL A 917 -6.29 -13.99 20.61
C VAL A 917 -6.38 -15.34 21.34
N PRO A 918 -6.49 -15.38 22.69
CA PRO A 918 -6.37 -16.62 23.46
C PRO A 918 -7.35 -17.71 23.05
N GLY A 919 -8.63 -17.36 22.88
CA GLY A 919 -9.66 -18.33 22.51
C GLY A 919 -9.47 -18.92 21.10
N ALA A 920 -8.90 -18.15 20.16
CA ALA A 920 -8.56 -18.67 18.84
C ALA A 920 -7.48 -19.76 18.91
N TYR A 921 -6.46 -19.59 19.77
CA TYR A 921 -5.45 -20.61 20.01
C TYR A 921 -6.07 -21.88 20.60
N ARG A 922 -6.97 -21.75 21.59
CA ARG A 922 -7.63 -22.90 22.24
C ARG A 922 -8.51 -23.69 21.27
N ILE A 923 -9.30 -23.00 20.43
CA ILE A 923 -10.17 -23.65 19.44
C ILE A 923 -9.33 -24.34 18.36
N PHE A 924 -8.30 -23.67 17.84
CA PHE A 924 -7.45 -24.25 16.79
C PHE A 924 -6.63 -25.44 17.32
N ALA A 925 -6.13 -25.35 18.56
CA ALA A 925 -5.49 -26.45 19.28
C ALA A 925 -6.42 -27.68 19.40
N ASN A 926 -7.69 -27.46 19.72
CA ASN A 926 -8.69 -28.54 19.74
C ASN A 926 -8.88 -29.18 18.37
N MET A 927 -9.00 -28.38 17.30
CA MET A 927 -9.17 -28.89 15.94
C MET A 927 -8.03 -29.83 15.52
N VAL A 928 -6.77 -29.42 15.69
CA VAL A 928 -5.61 -30.24 15.32
C VAL A 928 -5.42 -31.45 16.25
N SER A 929 -6.00 -31.41 17.46
CA SER A 929 -5.95 -32.50 18.43
C SER A 929 -7.01 -33.60 18.22
N LEU A 930 -7.96 -33.42 17.28
CA LEU A 930 -9.11 -34.30 17.12
C LEU A 930 -8.75 -35.77 16.84
N ALA A 931 -7.63 -36.03 16.16
CA ALA A 931 -7.14 -37.40 15.91
C ALA A 931 -6.75 -38.16 17.19
N LYS A 932 -6.57 -37.46 18.31
CA LYS A 932 -6.18 -38.03 19.61
C LYS A 932 -7.35 -38.21 20.59
N VAL A 933 -8.57 -37.86 20.18
CA VAL A 933 -9.78 -38.09 20.98
C VAL A 933 -10.02 -39.60 21.05
N LYS A 934 -10.14 -40.13 22.28
CA LYS A 934 -10.37 -41.55 22.55
C LYS A 934 -11.84 -41.90 22.64
#